data_AF-A0A831YMX7-F1
#
_entry.id   AF-A0A831YMX7-F1
#
_cell.length_a   1.000
_cell.length_b   1.000
_cell.length_c   1.000
_cell.angle_alpha   90.00
_cell.angle_beta   90.00
_cell.angle_gamma   90.00
#
_symmetry.space_group_name_H-M   'P 1'
#
loop_
_entity.id
_entity.type
_entity.pdbx_description
1 polymer ?
#
loop_
_entity_poly.entity_id
_entity_poly.type
_entity_poly.pdbx_seq_one_letter_code
_entity_poly.pdbx_strand_id
1 'polypeptide(L)'
;MITFDSSLLLGYYQAKTAGQAASAAASKGTSSSSSSSSGGKAVPSAPWTGKATEPSELVKAALNGRKFVDEGAAVAAAPTITGDYKKLFAAYQALNTLSAIATRSAEKGVTDSEIKRLQAVFSKGLNEVNSYVQNLSTDGMRLTTGAVMTSDKSSVGVPKNNYGYVTDTLYSGQVDDEVPTFKGAVSFTMAVKEFGVTTNVTMDLSEMGATPRTMSNVVSFFNGKLAAAGFDTQFAVERTAGQERTTTVNGQTVKLPATGDDFALRIRGDSTEALTFSAPAAKPAVYITTAAGNPDPDKDATTEDAVIENTLTKYGPGTAGQPGAKVFSDTMEGTISTVHKTMTGPDGSLYVLADVDGTTNTQTIKGEQDVALLKYDSSGKLLYARTLGAANTATGYNMAISDDGKVAIAGSVAGGLSGVTSGPINSDPAGTVTDSFVTLYDAKGDETWTVRRGGMLEDEATAVAFGQDGVVYVGGRTKSDIPGSATGATAGGYDSYLTGFATDIAGTPKALFTTHFGGENDDTVAGIVVNGTQVVVASKEGSEAMLRSFDVATTIVTEDRTFLNDKEVWVTAPVTYTKAATFTTGATRDLGTLKGGNIAGLTIDNGQLYIGGSTTNGGLDVDNKTTAASGGSDGFVARMSLNLTDKSQDTLAYYGGTGDDTVTGMAVSNGQAWLVGSAGKDLAGQATVGDKDGYVAQIDVATGAATWQQRLTGKDGYATPTSIAVDASGSSALDVFGIPRGKMEFTQSDKIVSATSARAGDTFQVRTRARGALTTIKIAADDTLETLADKIRKATGYAAKVELSSSGNNRMLRISPSQTTSTVEILPGKGGTDVLESLGLKSGIVRNTKTDHGQTVSADGKGPIYGFSLDTGLDLTDKVGREAAAAAMTKALSAVRTAYREMADTANGVKREDATKSNNVSGPVPAYLTNQIANYQAALNRLTGGG
;
A
#
# COMPACT_ATOMS: atom_id res chain seq x y z
N MET A 1 -32.67 -4.62 -5.94
CA MET A 1 -32.63 -6.08 -6.15
C MET A 1 -33.25 -6.40 -7.50
N ILE A 2 -32.51 -7.02 -8.40
CA ILE A 2 -33.07 -7.67 -9.60
C ILE A 2 -32.80 -9.16 -9.41
N THR A 3 -33.85 -9.95 -9.18
CA THR A 3 -33.79 -11.41 -9.08
C THR A 3 -33.83 -12.00 -10.48
N PHE A 4 -32.81 -12.78 -10.84
CA PHE A 4 -32.77 -13.56 -12.08
C PHE A 4 -33.66 -14.81 -11.93
N ASP A 5 -34.70 -14.92 -12.76
CA ASP A 5 -35.56 -16.11 -12.80
C ASP A 5 -34.91 -17.22 -13.63
N SER A 6 -34.43 -18.26 -12.94
CA SER A 6 -33.78 -19.43 -13.52
C SER A 6 -34.70 -20.30 -14.40
N SER A 7 -36.01 -20.09 -14.37
CA SER A 7 -36.98 -20.84 -15.20
C SER A 7 -36.87 -20.49 -16.69
N LEU A 8 -36.45 -19.27 -17.03
CA LEU A 8 -36.26 -18.80 -18.40
C LEU A 8 -35.01 -19.42 -19.05
N LEU A 9 -33.95 -19.58 -18.27
CA LEU A 9 -32.73 -20.24 -18.72
C LEU A 9 -32.97 -21.75 -18.92
N LEU A 10 -33.75 -22.37 -18.03
CA LEU A 10 -34.16 -23.77 -18.15
C LEU A 10 -35.07 -24.01 -19.37
N GLY A 11 -36.00 -23.10 -19.65
CA GLY A 11 -36.86 -23.14 -20.85
C GLY A 11 -36.07 -23.01 -22.16
N TYR A 12 -35.03 -22.17 -22.18
CA TYR A 12 -34.12 -22.04 -23.34
C TYR A 12 -33.35 -23.34 -23.62
N TYR A 13 -32.87 -24.03 -22.58
CA TYR A 13 -32.14 -25.29 -22.75
C TYR A 13 -33.05 -26.46 -23.14
N GLN A 14 -34.27 -26.54 -22.59
CA GLN A 14 -35.25 -27.59 -22.93
C GLN A 14 -35.77 -27.48 -24.38
N ALA A 15 -35.98 -26.26 -24.88
CA ALA A 15 -36.40 -26.03 -26.27
C ALA A 15 -35.29 -26.39 -27.28
N LYS A 16 -34.02 -26.17 -26.93
CA LYS A 16 -32.86 -26.51 -27.77
C LYS A 16 -32.63 -28.02 -27.86
N THR A 17 -32.91 -28.77 -26.79
CA THR A 17 -32.88 -30.25 -26.81
C THR A 17 -34.02 -30.86 -27.60
N ALA A 18 -35.23 -30.27 -27.60
CA ALA A 18 -36.35 -30.75 -28.41
C ALA A 18 -36.12 -30.56 -29.92
N GLY A 19 -35.43 -29.48 -30.34
CA GLY A 19 -35.03 -29.27 -31.74
C GLY A 19 -33.97 -30.25 -32.26
N GLN A 20 -33.11 -30.76 -31.38
CA GLN A 20 -32.13 -31.81 -31.72
C GLN A 20 -32.77 -33.21 -31.81
N ALA A 21 -33.86 -33.47 -31.08
CA ALA A 21 -34.61 -34.73 -31.18
C ALA A 21 -35.45 -34.82 -32.46
N ALA A 22 -36.01 -33.69 -32.94
CA ALA A 22 -36.84 -33.66 -34.16
C ALA A 22 -36.03 -33.83 -35.46
N SER A 23 -34.76 -33.41 -35.48
CA SER A 23 -33.85 -33.56 -36.62
C SER A 23 -33.34 -34.99 -36.80
N ALA A 24 -33.35 -35.81 -35.74
CA ALA A 24 -33.00 -37.23 -35.78
C ALA A 24 -34.12 -38.13 -36.35
N ALA A 25 -35.36 -37.65 -36.44
CA ALA A 25 -36.50 -38.42 -36.95
C ALA A 25 -36.74 -38.27 -38.46
N ALA A 26 -36.10 -37.31 -39.13
CA ALA A 26 -36.39 -36.95 -40.52
C ALA A 26 -35.53 -37.63 -41.60
N SER A 27 -34.62 -38.55 -41.24
CA SER A 27 -33.71 -39.21 -42.21
C SER A 27 -33.81 -40.74 -42.24
N LYS A 28 -35.02 -41.30 -42.20
CA LYS A 28 -35.26 -42.70 -42.63
C LYS A 28 -35.66 -42.73 -44.10
N GLY A 29 -34.66 -42.81 -44.98
CA GLY A 29 -34.80 -43.13 -46.40
C GLY A 29 -33.77 -44.16 -46.82
N THR A 30 -34.25 -45.31 -47.28
CA THR A 30 -33.58 -46.59 -47.58
C THR A 30 -32.39 -46.51 -48.55
N SER A 31 -31.24 -47.10 -48.20
CA SER A 31 -30.38 -47.87 -49.14
C SER A 31 -29.24 -48.61 -48.42
N SER A 32 -28.78 -49.68 -49.08
CA SER A 32 -28.08 -50.87 -48.61
C SER A 32 -26.58 -50.75 -48.34
N SER A 33 -26.13 -51.53 -47.35
CA SER A 33 -24.80 -52.12 -47.09
C SER A 33 -23.60 -51.75 -48.00
N SER A 34 -22.55 -51.21 -47.38
CA SER A 34 -21.22 -51.84 -47.46
C SER A 34 -20.34 -51.39 -46.27
N SER A 35 -19.75 -52.37 -45.60
CA SER A 35 -18.87 -52.23 -44.45
C SER A 35 -17.49 -51.72 -44.86
N SER A 36 -17.04 -50.62 -44.25
CA SER A 36 -15.61 -50.39 -44.03
C SER A 36 -15.39 -49.79 -42.64
N SER A 37 -14.60 -50.50 -41.85
CA SER A 37 -14.24 -50.20 -40.47
C SER A 37 -13.30 -49.00 -40.40
N SER A 38 -13.73 -47.92 -39.74
CA SER A 38 -12.81 -46.96 -39.10
C SER A 38 -13.27 -46.76 -37.65
N GLY A 39 -12.37 -47.05 -36.70
CA GLY A 39 -12.65 -46.93 -35.27
C GLY A 39 -12.77 -45.47 -34.86
N GLY A 40 -13.97 -44.90 -34.87
CA GLY A 40 -14.27 -43.61 -34.24
C GLY A 40 -14.32 -43.77 -32.72
N LYS A 41 -13.49 -43.02 -31.98
CA LYS A 41 -13.61 -42.93 -30.52
C LYS A 41 -14.98 -42.33 -30.16
N ALA A 42 -15.85 -43.09 -29.50
CA ALA A 42 -17.16 -42.60 -29.07
C ALA A 42 -17.04 -41.41 -28.11
N VAL A 43 -17.74 -40.31 -28.38
CA VAL A 43 -17.79 -39.13 -27.51
C VAL A 43 -18.71 -39.40 -26.31
N PRO A 44 -18.21 -39.37 -25.06
CA PRO A 44 -19.04 -39.63 -23.87
C PRO A 44 -19.93 -38.43 -23.55
N SER A 45 -21.14 -38.66 -23.03
CA SER A 45 -22.07 -37.59 -22.60
C SER A 45 -21.46 -36.68 -21.54
N ALA A 46 -21.70 -35.38 -21.65
CA ALA A 46 -21.16 -34.40 -20.71
C ALA A 46 -21.81 -34.49 -19.32
N PRO A 47 -21.08 -34.24 -18.23
CA PRO A 47 -21.59 -34.39 -16.86
C PRO A 47 -22.61 -33.30 -16.49
N TRP A 48 -22.64 -32.19 -17.24
CA TRP A 48 -23.60 -31.09 -17.03
C TRP A 48 -24.90 -31.23 -17.83
N THR A 49 -25.10 -32.31 -18.57
CA THR A 49 -26.36 -32.57 -19.31
C THR A 49 -27.33 -33.50 -18.57
N GLY A 50 -26.90 -34.11 -17.46
CA GLY A 50 -27.74 -34.95 -16.59
C GLY A 50 -28.35 -34.18 -15.41
N LYS A 51 -29.04 -34.88 -14.49
CA LYS A 51 -29.55 -34.28 -13.24
C LYS A 51 -28.36 -33.78 -12.41
N ALA A 52 -28.27 -32.47 -12.21
CA ALA A 52 -27.22 -31.85 -11.42
C ALA A 52 -27.33 -32.23 -9.93
N THR A 53 -26.20 -32.43 -9.27
CA THR A 53 -26.14 -32.53 -7.80
C THR A 53 -26.49 -31.17 -7.20
N GLU A 54 -27.28 -31.17 -6.13
CA GLU A 54 -27.68 -29.92 -5.46
C GLU A 54 -26.44 -29.18 -4.90
N PRO A 55 -26.30 -27.86 -5.10
CA PRO A 55 -25.15 -27.09 -4.62
C PRO A 55 -24.87 -27.26 -3.13
N SER A 56 -25.91 -27.37 -2.31
CA SER A 56 -25.81 -27.57 -0.86
C SER A 56 -25.16 -28.92 -0.49
N GLU A 57 -25.39 -29.98 -1.27
CA GLU A 57 -24.75 -31.28 -1.08
C GLU A 57 -23.26 -31.22 -1.43
N LEU A 58 -22.88 -30.46 -2.45
CA LEU A 58 -21.48 -30.25 -2.84
C LEU A 58 -20.71 -29.49 -1.75
N VAL A 59 -21.29 -28.42 -1.22
CA VAL A 59 -20.70 -27.65 -0.11
C VAL A 59 -20.55 -28.54 1.14
N LYS A 60 -21.59 -29.30 1.49
CA LYS A 60 -21.54 -30.22 2.64
C LYS A 60 -20.48 -31.30 2.47
N ALA A 61 -20.35 -31.88 1.28
CA ALA A 61 -19.33 -32.88 0.99
C ALA A 61 -17.91 -32.29 1.08
N ALA A 62 -17.70 -31.07 0.59
CA ALA A 62 -16.42 -30.37 0.69
C ALA A 62 -16.05 -30.04 2.14
N LEU A 63 -17.00 -29.51 2.92
CA LEU A 63 -16.83 -29.21 4.36
C LEU A 63 -16.56 -30.46 5.20
N ASN A 64 -16.97 -31.64 4.73
CA ASN A 64 -16.68 -32.95 5.33
C ASN A 64 -15.35 -33.57 4.84
N GLY A 65 -14.54 -32.82 4.07
CA GLY A 65 -13.20 -33.23 3.68
C GLY A 65 -13.11 -34.14 2.46
N ARG A 66 -14.17 -34.26 1.64
CA ARG A 66 -14.11 -34.98 0.37
C ARG A 66 -13.08 -34.34 -0.56
N LYS A 67 -12.32 -35.15 -1.30
CA LYS A 67 -11.41 -34.68 -2.35
C LYS A 67 -12.17 -33.92 -3.43
N PHE A 68 -11.60 -32.82 -3.92
CA PHE A 68 -12.20 -32.04 -5.00
C PHE A 68 -11.98 -32.69 -6.35
N VAL A 69 -10.78 -33.23 -6.57
CA VAL A 69 -10.39 -33.88 -7.82
C VAL A 69 -10.38 -35.39 -7.61
N ASP A 70 -11.34 -36.07 -8.23
CA ASP A 70 -11.47 -37.53 -8.16
C ASP A 70 -11.82 -38.10 -9.54
N GLU A 71 -10.79 -38.61 -10.23
CA GLU A 71 -10.98 -39.29 -11.52
C GLU A 71 -11.84 -40.56 -11.39
N GLY A 72 -11.81 -41.25 -10.25
CA GLY A 72 -12.61 -42.45 -10.00
C GLY A 72 -14.09 -42.12 -9.86
N ALA A 73 -14.42 -41.03 -9.18
CA ALA A 73 -15.78 -40.50 -9.12
C ALA A 73 -16.28 -40.00 -10.49
N ALA A 74 -15.39 -39.40 -11.30
CA ALA A 74 -15.72 -39.02 -12.68
C ALA A 74 -16.04 -40.24 -13.56
N VAL A 75 -15.31 -41.35 -13.39
CA VAL A 75 -15.60 -42.63 -14.07
C VAL A 75 -16.89 -43.26 -13.54
N ALA A 76 -17.13 -43.23 -12.23
CA ALA A 76 -18.37 -43.77 -11.65
C ALA A 76 -19.62 -43.01 -12.17
N ALA A 77 -19.50 -41.70 -12.41
CA ALA A 77 -20.57 -40.89 -12.99
C ALA A 77 -20.75 -41.11 -14.51
N ALA A 78 -19.73 -41.60 -15.22
CA ALA A 78 -19.76 -41.89 -16.65
C ALA A 78 -18.89 -43.13 -16.98
N PRO A 79 -19.39 -44.37 -16.79
CA PRO A 79 -18.57 -45.60 -16.80
C PRO A 79 -17.82 -45.91 -18.10
N THR A 80 -18.20 -45.30 -19.21
CA THR A 80 -17.58 -45.47 -20.55
C THR A 80 -16.48 -44.44 -20.85
N ILE A 81 -16.19 -43.54 -19.91
CA ILE A 81 -15.25 -42.45 -20.12
C ILE A 81 -13.79 -42.91 -20.07
N THR A 82 -13.00 -42.53 -21.07
CA THR A 82 -11.57 -42.87 -21.17
C THR A 82 -10.74 -41.67 -21.62
N GLY A 83 -9.43 -41.73 -21.42
CA GLY A 83 -8.49 -40.72 -21.90
C GLY A 83 -8.74 -39.31 -21.36
N ASP A 84 -8.66 -38.31 -22.24
CA ASP A 84 -8.74 -36.88 -21.90
C ASP A 84 -10.11 -36.44 -21.37
N TYR A 85 -11.20 -37.11 -21.75
CA TYR A 85 -12.54 -36.80 -21.25
C TYR A 85 -12.66 -37.05 -19.74
N LYS A 86 -12.09 -38.16 -19.24
CA LYS A 86 -12.06 -38.49 -17.81
C LYS A 86 -11.42 -37.36 -17.02
N LYS A 87 -10.30 -36.87 -17.54
CA LYS A 87 -9.51 -35.84 -16.91
C LYS A 87 -10.23 -34.50 -16.87
N LEU A 88 -10.88 -34.15 -17.98
CA LEU A 88 -11.67 -32.93 -18.12
C LEU A 88 -12.91 -32.93 -17.21
N PHE A 89 -13.56 -34.09 -17.02
CA PHE A 89 -14.73 -34.19 -16.14
C PHE A 89 -14.35 -34.14 -14.66
N ALA A 90 -13.20 -34.70 -14.27
CA ALA A 90 -12.66 -34.52 -12.92
C ALA A 90 -12.39 -33.04 -12.61
N ALA A 91 -11.82 -32.30 -13.57
CA ALA A 91 -11.64 -30.85 -13.44
C ALA A 91 -13.01 -30.10 -13.35
N TYR A 92 -14.00 -30.50 -14.16
CA TYR A 92 -15.35 -29.94 -14.07
C TYR A 92 -15.97 -30.13 -12.70
N GLN A 93 -15.90 -31.34 -12.13
CA GLN A 93 -16.48 -31.65 -10.83
C GLN A 93 -15.86 -30.79 -9.72
N ALA A 94 -14.53 -30.69 -9.70
CA ALA A 94 -13.82 -29.85 -8.75
C ALA A 94 -14.22 -28.37 -8.84
N LEU A 95 -14.24 -27.81 -10.07
CA LEU A 95 -14.66 -26.43 -10.33
C LEU A 95 -16.13 -26.18 -9.99
N ASN A 96 -17.00 -27.18 -10.19
CA ASN A 96 -18.42 -27.08 -9.86
C ASN A 96 -18.64 -27.06 -8.34
N THR A 97 -17.87 -27.84 -7.58
CA THR A 97 -17.86 -27.77 -6.11
C THR A 97 -17.33 -26.42 -5.61
N LEU A 98 -16.23 -25.92 -6.19
CA LEU A 98 -15.71 -24.58 -5.87
C LEU A 98 -16.72 -23.48 -6.18
N SER A 99 -17.43 -23.58 -7.31
CA SER A 99 -18.52 -22.67 -7.66
C SER A 99 -19.64 -22.70 -6.62
N ALA A 100 -20.01 -23.87 -6.11
CA ALA A 100 -21.04 -23.98 -5.07
C ALA A 100 -20.60 -23.35 -3.74
N ILE A 101 -19.31 -23.46 -3.39
CA ILE A 101 -18.73 -22.81 -2.20
C ILE A 101 -18.75 -21.28 -2.36
N ALA A 102 -18.32 -20.76 -3.51
CA ALA A 102 -18.34 -19.32 -3.80
C ALA A 102 -19.77 -18.77 -3.74
N THR A 103 -20.74 -19.46 -4.36
CA THR A 103 -22.16 -19.08 -4.29
C THR A 103 -22.68 -19.08 -2.85
N ARG A 104 -22.38 -20.13 -2.05
CA ARG A 104 -22.79 -20.19 -0.64
C ARG A 104 -22.22 -19.01 0.14
N SER A 105 -20.94 -18.67 -0.05
CA SER A 105 -20.33 -17.54 0.64
C SER A 105 -21.00 -16.20 0.33
N ALA A 106 -21.60 -16.05 -0.86
CA ALA A 106 -22.26 -14.83 -1.32
C ALA A 106 -23.74 -14.72 -0.88
N GLU A 107 -24.30 -15.72 -0.20
CA GLU A 107 -25.67 -15.69 0.28
C GLU A 107 -25.86 -14.71 1.46
N LYS A 108 -27.05 -14.12 1.55
CA LYS A 108 -27.39 -13.23 2.68
C LYS A 108 -27.53 -14.06 3.97
N GLY A 109 -26.89 -13.61 5.05
CA GLY A 109 -27.01 -14.22 6.38
C GLY A 109 -25.98 -15.30 6.70
N VAL A 110 -24.91 -15.40 5.89
CA VAL A 110 -23.73 -16.23 6.21
C VAL A 110 -22.87 -15.49 7.22
N THR A 111 -22.48 -16.15 8.30
CA THR A 111 -21.65 -15.55 9.37
C THR A 111 -20.16 -15.52 8.99
N ASP A 112 -19.38 -14.61 9.58
CA ASP A 112 -17.93 -14.53 9.32
C ASP A 112 -17.18 -15.81 9.68
N SER A 113 -17.62 -16.49 10.74
CA SER A 113 -17.11 -17.82 11.11
C SER A 113 -17.34 -18.87 10.02
N GLU A 114 -18.51 -18.82 9.35
CA GLU A 114 -18.80 -19.70 8.22
C GLU A 114 -17.99 -19.30 6.98
N ILE A 115 -17.85 -18.00 6.69
CA ILE A 115 -17.02 -17.47 5.60
C ILE A 115 -15.57 -17.94 5.75
N LYS A 116 -14.96 -17.83 6.94
CA LYS A 116 -13.60 -18.33 7.21
C LYS A 116 -13.46 -19.83 6.90
N ARG A 117 -14.47 -20.63 7.29
CA ARG A 117 -14.47 -22.07 7.01
C ARG A 117 -14.63 -22.38 5.51
N LEU A 118 -15.49 -21.64 4.81
CA LEU A 118 -15.67 -21.75 3.37
C LEU A 118 -14.39 -21.35 2.63
N GLN A 119 -13.72 -20.27 3.05
CA GLN A 119 -12.45 -19.78 2.48
C GLN A 119 -11.34 -20.82 2.60
N ALA A 120 -11.19 -21.46 3.76
CA ALA A 120 -10.19 -22.52 3.96
C ALA A 120 -10.42 -23.72 3.02
N VAL A 121 -11.68 -24.15 2.87
CA VAL A 121 -12.05 -25.27 2.00
C VAL A 121 -11.95 -24.91 0.52
N PHE A 122 -12.31 -23.67 0.16
CA PHE A 122 -12.15 -23.12 -1.20
C PHE A 122 -10.69 -23.07 -1.62
N SER A 123 -9.81 -22.53 -0.76
CA SER A 123 -8.36 -22.47 -0.98
C SER A 123 -7.74 -23.86 -1.16
N LYS A 124 -8.15 -24.82 -0.33
CA LYS A 124 -7.73 -26.23 -0.47
C LYS A 124 -8.15 -26.80 -1.83
N GLY A 125 -9.38 -26.58 -2.26
CA GLY A 125 -9.87 -27.07 -3.54
C GLY A 125 -9.19 -26.42 -4.74
N LEU A 126 -8.91 -25.10 -4.69
CA LEU A 126 -8.11 -24.40 -5.69
C LEU A 126 -6.71 -25.01 -5.82
N ASN A 127 -6.04 -25.27 -4.69
CA ASN A 127 -4.72 -25.92 -4.66
C ASN A 127 -4.74 -27.33 -5.26
N GLU A 128 -5.79 -28.11 -4.99
CA GLU A 128 -5.98 -29.45 -5.55
C GLU A 128 -6.18 -29.38 -7.07
N VAL A 129 -7.04 -28.48 -7.56
CA VAL A 129 -7.25 -28.22 -9.00
C VAL A 129 -5.96 -27.77 -9.67
N ASN A 130 -5.22 -26.84 -9.07
CA ASN A 130 -3.96 -26.34 -9.60
C ASN A 130 -2.92 -27.44 -9.72
N SER A 131 -2.73 -28.23 -8.65
CA SER A 131 -1.81 -29.36 -8.63
C SER A 131 -2.18 -30.41 -9.67
N TYR A 132 -3.47 -30.69 -9.85
CA TYR A 132 -3.94 -31.66 -10.83
C TYR A 132 -3.73 -31.18 -12.27
N VAL A 133 -4.15 -29.96 -12.61
CA VAL A 133 -4.02 -29.39 -13.95
C VAL A 133 -2.56 -29.23 -14.36
N GLN A 134 -1.68 -28.82 -13.43
CA GLN A 134 -0.24 -28.64 -13.72
C GLN A 134 0.47 -29.96 -14.06
N ASN A 135 0.01 -31.08 -13.50
CA ASN A 135 0.59 -32.41 -13.70
C ASN A 135 -0.12 -33.22 -14.80
N LEU A 136 -1.17 -32.67 -15.40
CA LEU A 136 -2.01 -33.39 -16.35
C LEU A 136 -1.26 -33.80 -17.63
N SER A 137 -1.49 -35.03 -18.09
CA SER A 137 -1.18 -35.46 -19.46
C SER A 137 -2.45 -35.42 -20.28
N THR A 138 -2.42 -34.83 -21.45
CA THR A 138 -3.53 -34.93 -22.39
C THR A 138 -2.99 -35.16 -23.80
N ASP A 139 -3.66 -36.01 -24.57
CA ASP A 139 -3.23 -36.41 -25.92
C ASP A 139 -3.74 -35.42 -26.98
N GLY A 140 -4.90 -34.80 -26.74
CA GLY A 140 -5.60 -33.92 -27.69
C GLY A 140 -5.75 -32.45 -27.27
N MET A 141 -5.33 -32.08 -26.06
CA MET A 141 -5.46 -30.70 -25.55
C MET A 141 -4.35 -30.34 -24.57
N ARG A 142 -4.33 -29.10 -24.09
CA ARG A 142 -3.60 -28.69 -22.89
C ARG A 142 -4.51 -27.84 -22.01
N LEU A 143 -4.41 -28.03 -20.71
CA LEU A 143 -5.12 -27.22 -19.71
C LEU A 143 -4.11 -26.40 -18.92
N THR A 144 -4.51 -25.20 -18.53
CA THR A 144 -3.79 -24.38 -17.54
C THR A 144 -4.81 -23.73 -16.61
N THR A 145 -4.46 -23.62 -15.34
CA THR A 145 -5.27 -22.88 -14.37
C THR A 145 -5.26 -21.38 -14.64
N GLY A 146 -4.14 -20.84 -15.15
CA GLY A 146 -4.00 -19.44 -15.49
C GLY A 146 -4.69 -19.03 -16.80
N ALA A 147 -4.41 -17.81 -17.24
CA ALA A 147 -4.93 -17.26 -18.50
C ALA A 147 -4.20 -17.83 -19.73
N VAL A 148 -4.81 -17.77 -20.91
CA VAL A 148 -4.11 -17.98 -22.19
C VAL A 148 -4.04 -16.65 -22.91
N MET A 149 -2.84 -16.16 -23.17
CA MET A 149 -2.58 -14.77 -23.58
C MET A 149 -1.62 -14.73 -24.78
N THR A 150 -1.69 -13.67 -25.59
CA THR A 150 -0.70 -13.39 -26.63
C THR A 150 0.51 -12.64 -26.09
N SER A 151 0.30 -11.84 -25.05
CA SER A 151 1.32 -11.26 -24.20
C SER A 151 0.76 -11.02 -22.81
N ASP A 152 1.61 -11.10 -21.80
CA ASP A 152 1.31 -10.63 -20.45
C ASP A 152 1.93 -9.26 -20.26
N LYS A 153 1.16 -8.29 -19.76
CA LYS A 153 1.63 -6.91 -19.54
C LYS A 153 1.32 -6.53 -18.11
N SER A 154 2.33 -6.04 -17.40
CA SER A 154 2.17 -5.59 -16.02
C SER A 154 1.15 -4.47 -15.94
N SER A 155 0.24 -4.56 -14.97
CA SER A 155 -0.67 -3.46 -14.58
C SER A 155 -0.03 -2.51 -13.57
N VAL A 156 0.94 -3.02 -12.78
CA VAL A 156 1.78 -2.23 -11.88
C VAL A 156 3.07 -1.87 -12.64
N GLY A 157 3.57 -0.66 -12.42
CA GLY A 157 4.74 -0.16 -13.14
C GLY A 157 5.70 0.60 -12.26
N VAL A 158 6.93 0.73 -12.74
CA VAL A 158 7.97 1.52 -12.10
C VAL A 158 7.88 2.96 -12.61
N PRO A 159 7.85 3.97 -11.74
CA PRO A 159 7.81 5.37 -12.16
C PRO A 159 8.96 5.74 -13.09
N LYS A 160 8.70 6.68 -13.99
CA LYS A 160 9.73 7.35 -14.77
C LYS A 160 10.16 8.61 -14.05
N ASN A 161 11.36 9.08 -14.38
CA ASN A 161 11.73 10.45 -14.09
C ASN A 161 10.71 11.38 -14.74
N ASN A 162 10.12 12.25 -13.92
CA ASN A 162 9.15 13.24 -14.33
C ASN A 162 9.71 14.62 -13.98
N TYR A 163 10.11 15.37 -15.00
CA TYR A 163 10.66 16.71 -14.86
C TYR A 163 9.57 17.79 -14.84
N GLY A 164 8.30 17.40 -14.62
CA GLY A 164 7.17 18.31 -14.50
C GLY A 164 6.67 18.42 -13.06
N TYR A 165 6.46 19.65 -12.60
CA TYR A 165 5.80 19.94 -11.34
C TYR A 165 4.60 20.84 -11.59
N VAL A 166 3.43 20.49 -11.04
CA VAL A 166 2.23 21.34 -11.02
C VAL A 166 1.91 21.59 -9.56
N THR A 167 1.70 22.85 -9.20
CA THR A 167 1.29 23.30 -7.86
C THR A 167 -0.21 23.05 -7.66
N ASP A 168 -0.70 23.22 -6.44
CA ASP A 168 -2.13 23.40 -6.22
C ASP A 168 -2.64 24.70 -6.86
N THR A 169 -3.97 24.85 -6.91
CA THR A 169 -4.60 26.07 -7.37
C THR A 169 -4.16 27.25 -6.51
N LEU A 170 -3.48 28.21 -7.14
CA LEU A 170 -3.01 29.43 -6.48
C LEU A 170 -4.06 30.54 -6.54
N TYR A 171 -4.92 30.51 -7.57
CA TYR A 171 -5.92 31.53 -7.79
C TYR A 171 -7.13 30.99 -8.57
N SER A 172 -8.32 31.38 -8.14
CA SER A 172 -9.57 31.13 -8.87
C SER A 172 -10.20 32.48 -9.25
N GLY A 173 -10.39 32.73 -10.54
CA GLY A 173 -10.88 34.03 -11.02
C GLY A 173 -10.83 34.20 -12.54
N GLN A 174 -10.69 35.43 -13.03
CA GLN A 174 -10.46 35.71 -14.45
C GLN A 174 -8.96 35.68 -14.77
N VAL A 175 -8.63 35.42 -16.04
CA VAL A 175 -7.23 35.27 -16.50
C VAL A 175 -6.40 36.55 -16.36
N ASP A 176 -7.03 37.73 -16.43
CA ASP A 176 -6.38 39.03 -16.35
C ASP A 176 -6.39 39.64 -14.94
N ASP A 177 -6.94 38.93 -13.96
CA ASP A 177 -6.99 39.42 -12.58
C ASP A 177 -5.60 39.36 -11.94
N GLU A 178 -5.29 40.38 -11.12
CA GLU A 178 -4.12 40.32 -10.26
C GLU A 178 -4.31 39.28 -9.18
N VAL A 179 -3.32 38.42 -8.99
CA VAL A 179 -3.34 37.40 -7.94
C VAL A 179 -3.08 38.07 -6.60
N PRO A 180 -4.03 38.04 -5.64
CA PRO A 180 -3.89 38.78 -4.38
C PRO A 180 -2.65 38.39 -3.56
N THR A 181 -2.29 37.10 -3.56
CA THR A 181 -1.13 36.57 -2.82
C THR A 181 0.21 37.03 -3.40
N PHE A 182 0.26 37.48 -4.66
CA PHE A 182 1.47 38.04 -5.27
C PHE A 182 1.72 39.51 -4.89
N LYS A 183 0.85 40.16 -4.11
CA LYS A 183 1.04 41.55 -3.67
C LYS A 183 2.09 41.65 -2.56
N GLY A 184 2.81 42.78 -2.50
CA GLY A 184 3.86 43.04 -1.51
C GLY A 184 5.26 42.56 -1.93
N ALA A 185 6.16 42.41 -0.96
CA ALA A 185 7.53 41.96 -1.19
C ALA A 185 7.58 40.43 -1.23
N VAL A 186 7.27 39.86 -2.41
CA VAL A 186 7.29 38.41 -2.65
C VAL A 186 8.54 38.08 -3.47
N SER A 187 9.48 37.36 -2.86
CA SER A 187 10.67 36.90 -3.55
C SER A 187 11.17 35.54 -3.07
N PHE A 188 11.81 34.81 -3.97
CA PHE A 188 12.53 33.57 -3.67
C PHE A 188 13.76 33.43 -4.57
N THR A 189 14.65 32.51 -4.25
CA THR A 189 15.80 32.16 -5.08
C THR A 189 15.69 30.73 -5.58
N MET A 190 15.88 30.56 -6.87
CA MET A 190 16.02 29.27 -7.51
C MET A 190 17.48 29.04 -7.87
N ALA A 191 18.12 28.07 -7.23
CA ALA A 191 19.44 27.59 -7.59
C ALA A 191 19.28 26.50 -8.66
N VAL A 192 19.80 26.75 -9.86
CA VAL A 192 19.81 25.80 -10.97
C VAL A 192 21.22 25.25 -11.09
N LYS A 193 21.36 23.93 -10.94
CA LYS A 193 22.63 23.23 -11.11
C LYS A 193 22.64 22.49 -12.44
N GLU A 194 23.56 22.86 -13.32
CA GLU A 194 23.74 22.28 -14.65
C GLU A 194 25.22 21.91 -14.84
N PHE A 195 25.52 20.70 -15.31
CA PHE A 195 26.89 20.18 -15.47
C PHE A 195 27.82 20.38 -14.26
N GLY A 196 27.27 20.37 -13.05
CA GLY A 196 28.01 20.55 -11.80
C GLY A 196 28.15 21.99 -11.32
N VAL A 197 27.80 22.99 -12.13
CA VAL A 197 27.83 24.42 -11.80
C VAL A 197 26.47 24.86 -11.30
N THR A 198 26.42 25.56 -10.17
CA THR A 198 25.18 26.12 -9.61
C THR A 198 25.10 27.62 -9.85
N THR A 199 24.01 28.08 -10.46
CA THR A 199 23.69 29.50 -10.63
C THR A 199 22.41 29.84 -9.88
N ASN A 200 22.43 30.92 -9.11
CA ASN A 200 21.26 31.40 -8.39
C ASN A 200 20.51 32.44 -9.22
N VAL A 201 19.22 32.20 -9.44
CA VAL A 201 18.30 33.13 -10.10
C VAL A 201 17.29 33.61 -9.05
N THR A 202 17.38 34.89 -8.69
CA THR A 202 16.42 35.51 -7.77
C THR A 202 15.17 35.95 -8.52
N MET A 203 14.04 35.45 -8.04
CA MET A 203 12.69 35.77 -8.50
C MET A 203 12.07 36.78 -7.54
N ASP A 204 12.23 38.07 -7.83
CA ASP A 204 11.69 39.16 -7.01
C ASP A 204 10.59 39.92 -7.77
N LEU A 205 9.34 39.78 -7.32
CA LEU A 205 8.19 40.41 -7.98
C LEU A 205 8.20 41.94 -7.87
N SER A 206 9.01 42.54 -6.98
CA SER A 206 9.18 43.99 -6.92
C SER A 206 9.84 44.56 -8.18
N GLU A 207 10.63 43.76 -8.89
CA GLU A 207 11.28 44.14 -10.14
C GLU A 207 10.32 44.24 -11.33
N MET A 208 9.07 43.76 -11.19
CA MET A 208 8.03 43.92 -12.21
C MET A 208 7.50 45.37 -12.31
N GLY A 209 7.86 46.25 -11.36
CA GLY A 209 7.45 47.66 -11.38
C GLY A 209 5.93 47.83 -11.40
N ALA A 210 5.43 48.56 -12.40
CA ALA A 210 3.99 48.82 -12.57
C ALA A 210 3.25 47.73 -13.36
N THR A 211 3.93 46.67 -13.82
CA THR A 211 3.28 45.58 -14.56
C THR A 211 2.34 44.82 -13.63
N PRO A 212 1.05 44.64 -13.99
CA PRO A 212 0.08 43.92 -13.17
C PRO A 212 0.54 42.50 -12.86
N ARG A 213 0.42 42.06 -11.60
CA ARG A 213 0.86 40.72 -11.14
C ARG A 213 -0.20 39.65 -11.38
N THR A 214 -0.57 39.46 -12.65
CA THR A 214 -1.41 38.34 -13.10
C THR A 214 -0.58 37.06 -13.22
N MET A 215 -1.22 35.89 -13.25
CA MET A 215 -0.53 34.60 -13.44
C MET A 215 0.37 34.61 -14.68
N SER A 216 -0.14 35.11 -15.81
CA SER A 216 0.60 35.16 -17.08
C SER A 216 1.80 36.11 -17.05
N ASN A 217 1.66 37.27 -16.40
CA ASN A 217 2.76 38.24 -16.31
C ASN A 217 3.87 37.75 -15.39
N VAL A 218 3.53 37.11 -14.27
CA VAL A 218 4.52 36.52 -13.35
C VAL A 218 5.28 35.37 -14.01
N VAL A 219 4.59 34.47 -14.72
CA VAL A 219 5.23 33.41 -15.49
C VAL A 219 6.18 33.97 -16.55
N SER A 220 5.76 35.02 -17.27
CA SER A 220 6.59 35.68 -18.28
C SER A 220 7.85 36.30 -17.67
N PHE A 221 7.72 36.92 -16.49
CA PHE A 221 8.84 37.49 -15.75
C PHE A 221 9.85 36.40 -15.32
N PHE A 222 9.38 35.29 -14.74
CA PHE A 222 10.26 34.17 -14.35
C PHE A 222 10.98 33.55 -15.54
N ASN A 223 10.28 33.32 -16.65
CA ASN A 223 10.89 32.79 -17.86
C ASN A 223 11.91 33.75 -18.48
N GLY A 224 11.67 35.05 -18.41
CA GLY A 224 12.65 36.07 -18.84
C GLY A 224 13.94 36.01 -18.01
N LYS A 225 13.82 35.85 -16.69
CA LYS A 225 14.97 35.66 -15.79
C LYS A 225 15.75 34.38 -16.09
N LEU A 226 15.05 33.28 -16.35
CA LEU A 226 15.67 31.99 -16.68
C LEU A 226 16.39 32.01 -18.02
N ALA A 227 15.74 32.56 -19.05
CA ALA A 227 16.34 32.70 -20.37
C ALA A 227 17.59 33.61 -20.32
N ALA A 228 17.56 34.68 -19.54
CA ALA A 228 18.73 35.55 -19.34
C ALA A 228 19.88 34.85 -18.60
N ALA A 229 19.56 33.87 -17.75
CA ALA A 229 20.54 33.02 -17.06
C ALA A 229 20.98 31.80 -17.89
N GLY A 230 20.36 31.56 -19.06
CA GLY A 230 20.73 30.50 -19.99
C GLY A 230 20.09 29.13 -19.71
N PHE A 231 19.00 29.07 -18.93
CA PHE A 231 18.36 27.81 -18.55
C PHE A 231 17.16 27.43 -19.43
N ASP A 232 16.98 26.13 -19.62
CA ASP A 232 15.88 25.52 -20.38
C ASP A 232 14.62 25.29 -19.52
N THR A 233 14.74 25.28 -18.19
CA THR A 233 13.58 25.23 -17.28
C THR A 233 12.61 26.38 -17.56
N GLN A 234 11.31 26.05 -17.63
CA GLN A 234 10.24 27.02 -17.88
C GLN A 234 9.10 26.90 -16.89
N PHE A 235 8.54 28.05 -16.52
CA PHE A 235 7.24 28.18 -15.88
C PHE A 235 6.13 28.28 -16.93
N ALA A 236 4.95 27.77 -16.60
CA ALA A 236 3.75 27.88 -17.40
C ALA A 236 2.53 28.04 -16.48
N VAL A 237 1.48 28.68 -16.98
CA VAL A 237 0.17 28.67 -16.33
C VAL A 237 -0.50 27.33 -16.64
N GLU A 238 -0.98 26.64 -15.61
CA GLU A 238 -1.89 25.49 -15.74
C GLU A 238 -3.30 25.98 -15.41
N ARG A 239 -4.21 25.91 -16.39
CA ARG A 239 -5.58 26.44 -16.28
C ARG A 239 -6.57 25.28 -16.27
N THR A 240 -7.39 25.21 -15.24
CA THR A 240 -8.55 24.34 -15.18
C THR A 240 -9.81 25.17 -15.38
N ALA A 241 -10.60 24.81 -16.39
CA ALA A 241 -11.82 25.54 -16.70
C ALA A 241 -12.85 25.37 -15.57
N GLY A 242 -13.38 26.49 -15.07
CA GLY A 242 -14.38 26.50 -14.02
C GLY A 242 -15.61 25.66 -14.40
N GLN A 243 -16.06 24.80 -13.49
CA GLN A 243 -17.24 23.96 -13.68
C GLN A 243 -18.47 24.55 -12.98
N GLU A 244 -19.67 24.22 -13.48
CA GLU A 244 -20.91 24.45 -12.72
C GLU A 244 -20.79 23.73 -11.38
N ARG A 245 -21.08 24.43 -10.29
CA ARG A 245 -21.06 23.87 -8.94
C ARG A 245 -22.47 23.43 -8.58
N THR A 246 -22.61 22.45 -7.71
CA THR A 246 -23.92 22.08 -7.16
C THR A 246 -23.89 22.23 -5.65
N THR A 247 -25.00 22.70 -5.08
CA THR A 247 -25.22 22.72 -3.64
C THR A 247 -26.58 22.12 -3.34
N THR A 248 -26.74 21.54 -2.15
CA THR A 248 -28.01 20.95 -1.74
C THR A 248 -28.71 21.89 -0.77
N VAL A 249 -29.86 22.43 -1.17
CA VAL A 249 -30.72 23.23 -0.31
C VAL A 249 -32.01 22.45 -0.10
N ASN A 250 -32.33 22.09 1.15
CA ASN A 250 -33.51 21.30 1.51
C ASN A 250 -33.64 19.97 0.74
N GLY A 251 -32.53 19.26 0.52
CA GLY A 251 -32.52 17.98 -0.19
C GLY A 251 -32.65 18.07 -1.72
N GLN A 252 -32.68 19.29 -2.30
CA GLN A 252 -32.65 19.49 -3.75
C GLN A 252 -31.31 20.05 -4.22
N THR A 253 -30.77 19.46 -5.29
CA THR A 253 -29.53 19.91 -5.93
C THR A 253 -29.78 21.19 -6.74
N VAL A 254 -29.24 22.32 -6.26
CA VAL A 254 -29.23 23.61 -6.94
C VAL A 254 -27.90 23.78 -7.67
N LYS A 255 -27.94 24.10 -8.96
CA LYS A 255 -26.76 24.45 -9.75
C LYS A 255 -26.38 25.91 -9.53
N LEU A 256 -25.12 26.14 -9.21
CA LEU A 256 -24.48 27.44 -9.09
C LEU A 256 -23.54 27.63 -10.29
N PRO A 257 -23.43 28.85 -10.83
CA PRO A 257 -22.50 29.12 -11.91
C PRO A 257 -21.05 28.89 -11.46
N ALA A 258 -20.18 28.64 -12.44
CA ALA A 258 -18.74 28.61 -12.25
C ALA A 258 -18.25 29.97 -11.70
N THR A 259 -17.28 29.94 -10.78
CA THR A 259 -16.71 31.14 -10.11
C THR A 259 -15.58 31.81 -10.88
N GLY A 260 -15.20 31.26 -12.04
CA GLY A 260 -13.97 31.59 -12.74
C GLY A 260 -13.17 30.31 -13.00
N ASP A 261 -12.05 30.44 -13.68
CA ASP A 261 -11.12 29.33 -13.90
C ASP A 261 -10.14 29.23 -12.73
N ASP A 262 -9.63 28.03 -12.50
CA ASP A 262 -8.58 27.77 -11.53
C ASP A 262 -7.22 27.83 -12.23
N PHE A 263 -6.27 28.52 -11.60
CA PHE A 263 -4.92 28.72 -12.10
C PHE A 263 -3.88 28.19 -11.12
N ALA A 264 -3.00 27.33 -11.62
CA ALA A 264 -1.83 26.80 -10.94
C ALA A 264 -0.54 27.15 -11.71
N LEU A 265 0.61 27.01 -11.07
CA LEU A 265 1.90 27.07 -11.74
C LEU A 265 2.33 25.67 -12.15
N ARG A 266 2.85 25.56 -13.38
CA ARG A 266 3.58 24.40 -13.85
C ARG A 266 5.04 24.77 -14.08
N ILE A 267 5.94 24.00 -13.49
CA ILE A 267 7.37 24.01 -13.78
C ILE A 267 7.65 22.85 -14.74
N ARG A 268 8.31 23.16 -15.85
CA ARG A 268 8.83 22.20 -16.83
C ARG A 268 10.35 22.26 -16.71
N GLY A 269 10.91 21.37 -15.89
CA GLY A 269 12.35 21.22 -15.74
C GLY A 269 12.98 20.46 -16.90
N ASP A 270 14.32 20.48 -16.93
CA ASP A 270 15.12 19.70 -17.86
C ASP A 270 15.89 18.56 -17.15
N SER A 271 16.21 17.50 -17.89
CA SER A 271 16.95 16.35 -17.36
C SER A 271 18.39 16.64 -16.94
N THR A 272 18.97 17.74 -17.42
CA THR A 272 20.35 18.18 -17.13
C THR A 272 20.41 19.22 -16.01
N GLU A 273 19.26 19.75 -15.60
CA GLU A 273 19.12 20.81 -14.60
C GLU A 273 18.54 20.26 -13.27
N ALA A 274 19.22 20.51 -12.16
CA ALA A 274 18.68 20.25 -10.83
C ALA A 274 18.24 21.56 -10.17
N LEU A 275 16.97 21.62 -9.74
CA LEU A 275 16.36 22.81 -9.16
C LEU A 275 16.34 22.73 -7.64
N THR A 276 16.75 23.81 -6.97
CA THR A 276 16.63 23.98 -5.51
C THR A 276 16.03 25.33 -5.20
N PHE A 277 14.97 25.35 -4.39
CA PHE A 277 14.22 26.55 -4.05
C PHE A 277 14.49 26.98 -2.61
N SER A 278 14.68 28.28 -2.41
CA SER A 278 14.93 28.87 -1.09
C SER A 278 14.29 30.25 -0.99
N ALA A 279 13.96 30.67 0.24
CA ALA A 279 13.38 31.98 0.50
C ALA A 279 14.26 32.79 1.49
N PRO A 280 14.34 34.13 1.35
CA PRO A 280 15.22 34.95 2.18
C PRO A 280 14.88 35.00 3.69
N ALA A 281 13.63 34.75 4.07
CA ALA A 281 13.14 34.86 5.45
C ALA A 281 12.22 33.69 5.81
N ALA A 282 12.81 32.53 6.07
CA ALA A 282 12.07 31.35 6.53
C ALA A 282 11.67 31.49 8.01
N LYS A 283 10.46 31.05 8.33
CA LYS A 283 9.91 31.01 9.70
C LYS A 283 9.44 29.59 10.04
N PRO A 284 9.23 29.28 11.33
CA PRO A 284 8.68 28.00 11.71
C PRO A 284 7.32 27.73 11.07
N ALA A 285 7.11 26.51 10.61
CA ALA A 285 5.81 25.97 10.22
C ALA A 285 5.56 24.68 10.98
N VAL A 286 4.28 24.36 11.14
CA VAL A 286 3.84 23.16 11.84
C VAL A 286 2.92 22.35 10.96
N TYR A 287 3.21 21.05 10.86
CA TYR A 287 2.41 20.07 10.15
C TYR A 287 1.67 19.22 11.18
N ILE A 288 0.37 19.04 10.96
CA ILE A 288 -0.50 18.31 11.88
C ILE A 288 -1.30 17.31 11.06
N THR A 289 -1.29 16.06 11.49
CA THR A 289 -2.21 15.05 10.97
C THR A 289 -3.40 14.91 11.91
N THR A 290 -4.62 14.82 11.38
CA THR A 290 -5.85 14.73 12.17
C THR A 290 -6.77 13.65 11.61
N ALA A 291 -7.20 12.74 12.46
CA ALA A 291 -8.31 11.82 12.20
C ALA A 291 -9.63 12.52 12.55
N ALA A 292 -10.56 12.62 11.61
CA ALA A 292 -11.78 13.38 11.76
C ALA A 292 -13.02 12.59 11.31
N GLY A 293 -14.09 12.64 12.09
CA GLY A 293 -15.33 11.90 11.83
C GLY A 293 -15.98 11.43 13.11
N ASN A 294 -17.31 11.34 13.11
CA ASN A 294 -18.04 10.85 14.27
C ASN A 294 -17.77 9.34 14.45
N PRO A 295 -17.23 8.89 15.60
CA PRO A 295 -17.00 7.46 15.85
C PRO A 295 -18.30 6.66 16.07
N ASP A 296 -19.43 7.32 16.30
CA ASP A 296 -20.75 6.68 16.51
C ASP A 296 -21.87 7.53 15.84
N PRO A 297 -21.99 7.52 14.50
CA PRO A 297 -23.02 8.24 13.76
C PRO A 297 -24.47 7.86 14.11
N ASP A 298 -24.77 6.58 14.31
CA ASP A 298 -26.13 6.08 14.55
C ASP A 298 -26.51 5.97 16.05
N LYS A 299 -25.56 6.17 16.97
CA LYS A 299 -25.70 6.06 18.43
C LYS A 299 -25.96 4.62 18.91
N ASP A 300 -25.66 3.64 18.07
CA ASP A 300 -25.67 2.23 18.41
C ASP A 300 -24.22 1.75 18.47
N ALA A 301 -23.66 1.69 19.68
CA ALA A 301 -22.28 1.25 19.90
C ALA A 301 -21.98 -0.20 19.43
N THR A 302 -22.96 -0.93 18.87
CA THR A 302 -22.77 -2.26 18.27
C THR A 302 -22.56 -2.23 16.75
N THR A 303 -22.76 -1.09 16.09
CA THR A 303 -22.49 -0.91 14.66
C THR A 303 -21.11 -0.27 14.47
N GLU A 304 -20.34 -0.76 13.49
CA GLU A 304 -19.07 -0.15 13.07
C GLU A 304 -19.33 0.71 11.82
N ASP A 305 -20.03 1.83 11.98
CA ASP A 305 -20.47 2.71 10.89
C ASP A 305 -19.71 4.04 10.81
N ALA A 306 -18.66 4.21 11.63
CA ALA A 306 -17.79 5.37 11.62
C ALA A 306 -17.11 5.59 10.25
N VAL A 307 -17.12 6.84 9.77
CA VAL A 307 -16.37 7.24 8.57
C VAL A 307 -15.32 8.26 8.98
N ILE A 308 -14.07 7.79 9.13
CA ILE A 308 -12.94 8.62 9.54
C ILE A 308 -12.15 9.08 8.32
N GLU A 309 -11.89 10.38 8.25
CA GLU A 309 -11.03 11.02 7.26
C GLU A 309 -9.73 11.48 7.93
N ASN A 310 -8.59 11.05 7.38
CA ASN A 310 -7.28 11.54 7.79
C ASN A 310 -6.91 12.77 6.96
N THR A 311 -6.45 13.83 7.63
CA THR A 311 -6.07 15.10 7.00
C THR A 311 -4.64 15.49 7.38
N LEU A 312 -3.92 16.14 6.46
CA LEU A 312 -2.63 16.77 6.69
C LEU A 312 -2.78 18.28 6.55
N THR A 313 -2.49 19.02 7.62
CA THR A 313 -2.60 20.49 7.65
C THR A 313 -1.26 21.13 7.95
N LYS A 314 -0.88 22.16 7.18
CA LYS A 314 0.26 23.04 7.47
C LYS A 314 -0.22 24.38 8.02
N TYR A 315 0.35 24.79 9.14
CA TYR A 315 0.19 26.11 9.72
C TYR A 315 1.48 26.91 9.60
N GLY A 316 1.36 28.16 9.16
CA GLY A 316 2.43 29.14 9.22
C GLY A 316 2.62 29.71 10.64
N PRO A 317 3.60 30.61 10.83
CA PRO A 317 3.87 31.22 12.12
C PRO A 317 2.71 32.13 12.53
N GLY A 318 2.22 31.96 13.76
CA GLY A 318 1.29 32.92 14.37
C GLY A 318 2.00 34.01 15.17
N THR A 319 1.20 34.77 15.92
CA THR A 319 1.67 35.72 16.93
C THR A 319 1.31 35.23 18.33
N ALA A 320 1.90 35.82 19.36
CA ALA A 320 1.66 35.44 20.76
C ALA A 320 0.15 35.38 21.08
N GLY A 321 -0.39 34.18 21.33
CA GLY A 321 -1.80 33.94 21.66
C GLY A 321 -2.78 33.95 20.49
N GLN A 322 -2.32 34.02 19.23
CA GLN A 322 -3.17 33.97 18.04
C GLN A 322 -2.70 32.93 17.01
N PRO A 323 -3.61 32.09 16.48
CA PRO A 323 -3.29 31.14 15.43
C PRO A 323 -2.60 31.76 14.21
N GLY A 324 -1.71 30.99 13.58
CA GLY A 324 -1.05 31.34 12.33
C GLY A 324 -1.97 31.01 11.17
N ALA A 325 -1.71 31.58 10.00
CA ALA A 325 -2.50 31.24 8.83
C ALA A 325 -2.34 29.76 8.48
N LYS A 326 -3.46 29.08 8.25
CA LYS A 326 -3.47 27.76 7.61
C LYS A 326 -2.95 27.94 6.17
N VAL A 327 -1.86 27.25 5.85
CA VAL A 327 -1.22 27.32 4.52
C VAL A 327 -1.94 26.37 3.56
N PHE A 328 -2.12 25.12 3.97
CA PHE A 328 -2.93 24.13 3.24
C PHE A 328 -3.55 23.14 4.23
N SER A 329 -4.54 22.38 3.75
CA SER A 329 -5.17 21.27 4.47
C SER A 329 -5.75 20.29 3.47
N ASP A 330 -5.13 19.12 3.36
CA ASP A 330 -5.50 18.10 2.39
C ASP A 330 -5.98 16.82 3.07
N THR A 331 -6.99 16.19 2.49
CA THR A 331 -7.40 14.84 2.87
C THR A 331 -6.38 13.85 2.32
N MET A 332 -5.86 12.99 3.19
CA MET A 332 -4.94 11.93 2.82
C MET A 332 -5.69 10.80 2.10
N GLU A 333 -4.96 9.87 1.46
CA GLU A 333 -5.59 8.73 0.79
C GLU A 333 -6.50 7.95 1.76
N GLY A 334 -7.74 7.62 1.32
CA GLY A 334 -8.74 6.99 2.18
C GLY A 334 -8.42 5.55 2.62
N THR A 335 -7.34 4.95 2.10
CA THR A 335 -6.80 3.67 2.56
C THR A 335 -5.86 3.80 3.76
N ILE A 336 -5.55 5.03 4.18
CA ILE A 336 -4.81 5.30 5.41
C ILE A 336 -5.79 5.20 6.57
N SER A 337 -5.62 4.18 7.40
CA SER A 337 -6.47 3.92 8.56
C SER A 337 -6.00 4.74 9.77
N THR A 338 -4.69 4.71 10.06
CA THR A 338 -4.08 5.40 11.21
C THR A 338 -2.78 6.09 10.83
N VAL A 339 -2.57 7.31 11.30
CA VAL A 339 -1.26 7.99 11.23
C VAL A 339 -0.59 7.94 12.59
N HIS A 340 0.62 7.41 12.65
CA HIS A 340 1.37 7.23 13.90
C HIS A 340 2.40 8.33 14.16
N LYS A 341 3.10 8.80 13.11
CA LYS A 341 4.16 9.80 13.28
C LYS A 341 4.38 10.65 12.04
N THR A 342 4.66 11.93 12.25
CA THR A 342 5.20 12.84 11.23
C THR A 342 6.57 13.37 11.64
N MET A 343 7.44 13.60 10.66
CA MET A 343 8.77 14.21 10.89
C MET A 343 9.22 14.99 9.65
N THR A 344 9.89 16.11 9.86
CA THR A 344 10.47 16.93 8.79
C THR A 344 11.87 16.40 8.44
N GLY A 345 12.14 16.23 7.15
CA GLY A 345 13.45 15.83 6.65
C GLY A 345 14.42 17.02 6.52
N PRO A 346 15.74 16.76 6.42
CA PRO A 346 16.75 17.81 6.24
C PRO A 346 16.60 18.60 4.92
N ASP A 347 15.89 18.03 3.94
CA ASP A 347 15.56 18.68 2.67
C ASP A 347 14.28 19.55 2.74
N GLY A 348 13.60 19.60 3.89
CA GLY A 348 12.33 20.30 4.08
C GLY A 348 11.09 19.48 3.73
N SER A 349 11.25 18.24 3.27
CA SER A 349 10.14 17.30 3.05
C SER A 349 9.46 16.92 4.36
N LEU A 350 8.23 16.46 4.28
CA LEU A 350 7.51 15.87 5.40
C LEU A 350 7.37 14.36 5.18
N TYR A 351 7.78 13.58 6.17
CA TYR A 351 7.56 12.14 6.20
C TYR A 351 6.41 11.81 7.13
N VAL A 352 5.55 10.87 6.71
CA VAL A 352 4.41 10.37 7.48
C VAL A 352 4.50 8.85 7.56
N LEU A 353 4.44 8.33 8.78
CA LEU A 353 4.31 6.91 9.08
C LEU A 353 2.84 6.60 9.39
N ALA A 354 2.27 5.66 8.66
CA ALA A 354 0.87 5.30 8.76
C ALA A 354 0.65 3.79 8.62
N ASP A 355 -0.54 3.34 9.01
CA ASP A 355 -1.08 2.03 8.66
C ASP A 355 -2.08 2.17 7.51
N VAL A 356 -2.13 1.15 6.65
CA VAL A 356 -3.01 1.10 5.47
C VAL A 356 -3.75 -0.23 5.38
N ASP A 357 -5.04 -0.17 5.04
CA ASP A 357 -5.96 -1.32 4.91
C ASP A 357 -6.38 -1.61 3.46
N GLY A 358 -5.77 -0.90 2.50
CA GLY A 358 -6.02 -1.04 1.08
C GLY A 358 -4.87 -0.52 0.23
N THR A 359 -5.05 -0.56 -1.09
CA THR A 359 -3.99 -0.13 -2.03
C THR A 359 -3.66 1.36 -1.87
N THR A 360 -2.40 1.69 -1.65
CA THR A 360 -1.89 3.07 -1.49
C THR A 360 -0.93 3.40 -2.62
N ASN A 361 -1.16 4.49 -3.35
CA ASN A 361 -0.33 4.93 -4.49
C ASN A 361 0.16 3.79 -5.42
N THR A 362 -0.76 2.87 -5.79
CA THR A 362 -0.55 1.65 -6.62
C THR A 362 0.15 0.45 -5.96
N GLN A 363 0.49 0.52 -4.68
CA GLN A 363 1.04 -0.61 -3.92
C GLN A 363 -0.07 -1.33 -3.17
N THR A 364 -0.33 -2.57 -3.55
CA THR A 364 -1.28 -3.46 -2.87
C THR A 364 -0.71 -3.90 -1.52
N ILE A 365 -1.58 -4.02 -0.51
CA ILE A 365 -1.18 -4.59 0.77
C ILE A 365 -1.05 -6.12 0.66
N LYS A 366 -0.21 -6.73 1.51
CA LYS A 366 0.03 -8.18 1.53
C LYS A 366 -0.89 -8.94 2.47
N GLY A 367 -1.39 -8.29 3.50
CA GLY A 367 -2.28 -8.86 4.52
C GLY A 367 -3.54 -8.03 4.72
N GLU A 368 -4.08 -8.04 5.94
CA GLU A 368 -5.23 -7.22 6.36
C GLU A 368 -4.82 -5.75 6.60
N GLN A 369 -3.56 -5.53 7.01
CA GLN A 369 -3.01 -4.19 7.27
C GLN A 369 -1.51 -4.18 7.03
N ASP A 370 -1.01 -3.17 6.32
CA ASP A 370 0.42 -2.94 6.13
C ASP A 370 0.84 -1.56 6.67
N VAL A 371 2.15 -1.35 6.85
CA VAL A 371 2.72 -0.04 7.19
C VAL A 371 2.97 0.74 5.91
N ALA A 372 2.78 2.06 5.93
CA ALA A 372 3.13 2.96 4.84
C ALA A 372 4.07 4.08 5.32
N LEU A 373 5.20 4.23 4.61
CA LEU A 373 6.04 5.43 4.65
C LEU A 373 5.65 6.34 3.50
N LEU A 374 5.11 7.50 3.81
CA LEU A 374 4.74 8.53 2.84
C LEU A 374 5.75 9.67 2.93
N LYS A 375 6.23 10.16 1.79
CA LYS A 375 7.04 11.38 1.71
C LYS A 375 6.27 12.43 0.93
N TYR A 376 6.03 13.57 1.55
CA TYR A 376 5.47 14.77 0.96
C TYR A 376 6.56 15.83 0.80
N ASP A 377 6.46 16.66 -0.22
CA ASP A 377 7.25 17.89 -0.24
C ASP A 377 6.71 18.94 0.74
N SER A 378 7.44 20.05 0.92
CA SER A 378 7.07 21.09 1.89
C SER A 378 5.81 21.89 1.50
N SER A 379 5.27 21.68 0.30
CA SER A 379 4.01 22.25 -0.19
C SER A 379 2.82 21.31 -0.01
N GLY A 380 3.02 20.09 0.51
CA GLY A 380 1.93 19.15 0.79
C GLY A 380 1.68 18.12 -0.32
N LYS A 381 2.52 18.07 -1.36
CA LYS A 381 2.35 17.10 -2.45
C LYS A 381 3.05 15.79 -2.13
N LEU A 382 2.33 14.67 -2.26
CA LEU A 382 2.88 13.33 -2.10
C LEU A 382 3.91 13.03 -3.20
N LEU A 383 5.16 12.78 -2.80
CA LEU A 383 6.26 12.38 -3.68
C LEU A 383 6.30 10.88 -3.88
N TYR A 384 6.13 10.11 -2.79
CA TYR A 384 6.04 8.66 -2.87
C TYR A 384 5.35 8.04 -1.65
N ALA A 385 4.90 6.79 -1.83
CA ALA A 385 4.54 5.87 -0.76
C ALA A 385 5.42 4.61 -0.83
N ARG A 386 5.74 4.03 0.32
CA ARG A 386 6.38 2.71 0.45
C ARG A 386 5.57 1.89 1.44
N THR A 387 4.91 0.84 0.97
CA THR A 387 4.26 -0.11 1.84
C THR A 387 5.25 -1.16 2.34
N LEU A 388 5.11 -1.52 3.60
CA LEU A 388 5.89 -2.52 4.29
C LEU A 388 4.89 -3.48 4.94
N GLY A 389 4.69 -4.62 4.26
CA GLY A 389 3.64 -5.56 4.60
C GLY A 389 4.09 -6.95 4.99
N ALA A 390 3.23 -7.61 5.76
CA ALA A 390 3.35 -9.00 6.17
C ALA A 390 2.15 -9.81 5.69
N ALA A 391 2.23 -11.13 5.79
CA ALA A 391 1.14 -12.01 5.35
C ALA A 391 -0.16 -11.82 6.16
N ASN A 392 -0.09 -11.29 7.39
CA ASN A 392 -1.28 -11.00 8.20
C ASN A 392 -1.40 -9.50 8.48
N THR A 393 -0.59 -8.96 9.39
CA THR A 393 -0.65 -7.54 9.78
C THR A 393 0.75 -6.99 10.04
N ALA A 394 0.96 -5.73 9.68
CA ALA A 394 2.12 -4.94 10.07
C ALA A 394 1.66 -3.56 10.56
N THR A 395 2.26 -3.11 11.67
CA THR A 395 1.95 -1.82 12.30
C THR A 395 3.24 -1.06 12.57
N GLY A 396 3.31 0.20 12.16
CA GLY A 396 4.46 1.07 12.39
C GLY A 396 4.23 1.95 13.61
N TYR A 397 5.07 1.89 14.64
CA TYR A 397 4.88 2.69 15.86
C TYR A 397 5.72 3.97 15.89
N ASN A 398 6.91 3.96 15.27
CA ASN A 398 7.82 5.09 15.35
C ASN A 398 8.74 5.20 14.14
N MET A 399 9.27 6.40 13.93
CA MET A 399 10.18 6.72 12.83
C MET A 399 11.23 7.73 13.31
N ALA A 400 12.45 7.57 12.81
CA ALA A 400 13.54 8.54 12.93
C ALA A 400 14.12 8.86 11.55
N ILE A 401 14.62 10.08 11.39
CA ILE A 401 15.31 10.54 10.18
C ILE A 401 16.71 11.00 10.59
N SER A 402 17.73 10.55 9.88
CA SER A 402 19.12 10.99 10.08
C SER A 402 19.41 12.29 9.33
N ASP A 403 20.51 12.97 9.69
CA ASP A 403 20.95 14.21 9.03
C ASP A 403 21.24 14.04 7.53
N ASP A 404 21.59 12.82 7.10
CA ASP A 404 21.79 12.47 5.68
C ASP A 404 20.51 11.98 4.98
N GLY A 405 19.36 12.03 5.65
CA GLY A 405 18.03 11.74 5.10
C GLY A 405 17.62 10.27 5.10
N LYS A 406 18.39 9.36 5.72
CA LYS A 406 17.95 7.98 5.91
C LYS A 406 16.78 7.93 6.89
N VAL A 407 15.91 6.95 6.73
CA VAL A 407 14.71 6.80 7.55
C VAL A 407 14.70 5.43 8.20
N ALA A 408 14.62 5.37 9.52
CA ALA A 408 14.41 4.12 10.26
C ALA A 408 12.98 4.06 10.77
N ILE A 409 12.31 2.92 10.58
CA ILE A 409 10.95 2.64 11.07
C ILE A 409 11.02 1.49 12.05
N ALA A 410 10.36 1.64 13.19
CA ALA A 410 10.16 0.60 14.20
C ALA A 410 8.67 0.24 14.30
N GLY A 411 8.36 -1.04 14.42
CA GLY A 411 6.99 -1.53 14.48
C GLY A 411 6.86 -2.98 14.94
N SER A 412 5.69 -3.56 14.68
CA SER A 412 5.41 -4.99 14.90
C SER A 412 4.78 -5.64 13.67
N VAL A 413 4.94 -6.95 13.58
CA VAL A 413 4.44 -7.79 12.49
C VAL A 413 3.85 -9.10 13.04
N ALA A 414 2.70 -9.51 12.52
CA ALA A 414 2.20 -10.87 12.61
C ALA A 414 2.20 -11.53 11.22
N GLY A 415 2.51 -12.83 11.17
CA GLY A 415 2.66 -13.57 9.92
C GLY A 415 4.02 -13.40 9.23
N GLY A 416 4.16 -14.00 8.05
CA GLY A 416 5.43 -13.99 7.30
C GLY A 416 5.80 -12.61 6.78
N LEU A 417 7.05 -12.19 6.98
CA LEU A 417 7.64 -10.97 6.42
C LEU A 417 8.66 -11.39 5.35
N SER A 418 8.46 -11.03 4.07
CA SER A 418 9.44 -11.30 3.01
C SER A 418 10.59 -10.31 3.05
N GLY A 419 11.78 -10.70 2.57
CA GLY A 419 12.93 -9.79 2.40
C GLY A 419 13.67 -9.39 3.68
N VAL A 420 13.28 -9.93 4.83
CA VAL A 420 14.00 -9.74 6.09
C VAL A 420 15.39 -10.36 6.03
N THR A 421 16.37 -9.59 6.47
CA THR A 421 17.72 -10.10 6.66
C THR A 421 17.78 -10.85 8.00
N SER A 422 18.40 -12.03 8.00
CA SER A 422 18.32 -13.06 9.05
C SER A 422 18.77 -12.58 10.44
N GLY A 423 17.86 -11.97 11.20
CA GLY A 423 17.93 -11.95 12.65
C GLY A 423 17.53 -13.33 13.22
N PRO A 424 18.10 -13.76 14.36
CA PRO A 424 17.52 -14.85 15.12
C PRO A 424 16.14 -14.43 15.63
N ILE A 425 15.14 -15.28 15.39
CA ILE A 425 13.77 -15.17 15.88
C ILE A 425 13.49 -16.46 16.65
N ASN A 426 12.95 -16.34 17.88
CA ASN A 426 12.58 -17.49 18.70
C ASN A 426 11.13 -17.97 18.43
N SER A 427 10.29 -17.11 17.86
CA SER A 427 8.91 -17.36 17.46
C SER A 427 8.79 -18.03 16.08
N ASP A 428 7.60 -18.54 15.76
CA ASP A 428 7.27 -19.03 14.41
C ASP A 428 7.20 -17.83 13.44
N PRO A 429 8.05 -17.79 12.39
CA PRO A 429 8.03 -16.69 11.42
C PRO A 429 6.70 -16.53 10.67
N ALA A 430 5.82 -17.53 10.69
CA ALA A 430 4.46 -17.46 10.13
C ALA A 430 3.36 -17.43 11.20
N GLY A 431 3.73 -17.25 12.48
CA GLY A 431 2.81 -17.23 13.61
C GLY A 431 1.90 -15.99 13.66
N THR A 432 0.89 -16.05 14.53
CA THR A 432 -0.07 -14.95 14.78
C THR A 432 0.34 -14.04 15.94
N VAL A 433 1.43 -14.38 16.63
CA VAL A 433 2.04 -13.58 17.70
C VAL A 433 2.84 -12.46 17.04
N THR A 434 2.75 -11.25 17.58
CA THR A 434 3.47 -10.10 17.07
C THR A 434 4.95 -10.19 17.41
N ASP A 435 5.78 -9.90 16.42
CA ASP A 435 7.22 -9.76 16.54
C ASP A 435 7.64 -8.33 16.16
N SER A 436 8.66 -7.81 16.82
CA SER A 436 9.27 -6.52 16.51
C SER A 436 9.90 -6.53 15.11
N PHE A 437 9.79 -5.44 14.38
CA PHE A 437 10.61 -5.21 13.20
C PHE A 437 11.23 -3.81 13.19
N VAL A 438 12.33 -3.70 12.44
CA VAL A 438 13.01 -2.44 12.14
C VAL A 438 13.37 -2.43 10.66
N THR A 439 13.02 -1.36 9.97
CA THR A 439 13.35 -1.17 8.56
C THR A 439 14.15 0.11 8.37
N LEU A 440 15.20 0.06 7.56
CA LEU A 440 15.98 1.23 7.16
C LEU A 440 15.77 1.53 5.68
N TYR A 441 15.44 2.78 5.37
CA TYR A 441 15.38 3.34 4.03
C TYR A 441 16.51 4.35 3.83
N ASP A 442 17.02 4.45 2.60
CA ASP A 442 17.93 5.53 2.22
C ASP A 442 17.18 6.86 1.97
N ALA A 443 17.94 7.92 1.66
CA ALA A 443 17.37 9.25 1.40
C ALA A 443 16.43 9.32 0.16
N LYS A 444 16.54 8.37 -0.76
CA LYS A 444 15.64 8.24 -1.93
C LYS A 444 14.37 7.45 -1.60
N GLY A 445 14.28 6.89 -0.39
CA GLY A 445 13.19 6.02 0.03
C GLY A 445 13.33 4.59 -0.48
N ASP A 446 14.54 4.13 -0.81
CA ASP A 446 14.78 2.71 -1.12
C ASP A 446 15.04 1.92 0.17
N GLU A 447 14.36 0.79 0.33
CA GLU A 447 14.61 -0.12 1.46
C GLU A 447 16.05 -0.66 1.36
N THR A 448 16.84 -0.43 2.41
CA THR A 448 18.21 -0.95 2.52
C THR A 448 18.25 -2.28 3.25
N TRP A 449 17.51 -2.40 4.36
CA TRP A 449 17.31 -3.66 5.06
C TRP A 449 16.08 -3.60 5.95
N THR A 450 15.50 -4.77 6.19
CA THR A 450 14.55 -5.01 7.28
C THR A 450 15.09 -6.11 8.19
N VAL A 451 14.95 -5.95 9.50
CA VAL A 451 15.22 -6.96 10.51
C VAL A 451 13.95 -7.21 11.30
N ARG A 452 13.59 -8.48 11.47
CA ARG A 452 12.58 -8.93 12.44
C ARG A 452 13.29 -9.54 13.64
N ARG A 453 12.74 -9.29 14.82
CA ARG A 453 13.15 -9.85 16.11
C ARG A 453 11.90 -10.35 16.81
N GLY A 454 11.99 -11.52 17.42
CA GLY A 454 10.86 -12.15 18.09
C GLY A 454 11.34 -12.99 19.27
N GLY A 455 10.70 -12.80 20.42
CA GLY A 455 10.77 -13.69 21.58
C GLY A 455 9.93 -14.94 21.36
N MET A 456 9.62 -15.67 22.43
CA MET A 456 8.65 -16.78 22.37
C MET A 456 7.19 -16.29 22.45
N LEU A 457 6.99 -15.08 22.98
CA LEU A 457 5.72 -14.38 23.16
C LEU A 457 5.76 -13.01 22.47
N GLU A 458 4.72 -12.20 22.61
CA GLU A 458 4.58 -10.92 21.92
C GLU A 458 5.75 -9.95 22.20
N ASP A 459 6.20 -9.28 21.15
CA ASP A 459 7.08 -8.13 21.25
C ASP A 459 6.87 -7.10 20.14
N GLU A 460 7.22 -5.86 20.46
CA GLU A 460 6.94 -4.69 19.63
C GLU A 460 8.10 -3.69 19.74
N ALA A 461 8.57 -3.15 18.61
CA ALA A 461 9.52 -2.04 18.60
C ALA A 461 8.75 -0.71 18.56
N THR A 462 8.74 0.02 19.68
CA THR A 462 7.90 1.22 19.88
C THR A 462 8.66 2.54 19.75
N ALA A 463 10.00 2.50 19.67
CA ALA A 463 10.83 3.68 19.50
C ALA A 463 12.09 3.41 18.69
N VAL A 464 12.56 4.43 17.96
CA VAL A 464 13.79 4.37 17.17
C VAL A 464 14.50 5.73 17.14
N ALA A 465 15.83 5.72 17.13
CA ALA A 465 16.66 6.90 16.98
C ALA A 465 17.99 6.57 16.27
N PHE A 466 18.58 7.55 15.60
CA PHE A 466 19.93 7.44 15.02
C PHE A 466 20.99 7.97 15.98
N GLY A 467 22.12 7.27 16.07
CA GLY A 467 23.38 7.83 16.55
C GLY A 467 24.13 8.56 15.43
N GLN A 468 25.00 9.49 15.80
CA GLN A 468 25.87 10.22 14.86
C GLN A 468 26.86 9.31 14.11
N ASP A 469 27.12 8.12 14.64
CA ASP A 469 27.93 7.05 14.05
C ASP A 469 27.14 6.12 13.12
N GLY A 470 25.87 6.43 12.86
CA GLY A 470 24.99 5.65 11.99
C GLY A 470 24.39 4.41 12.64
N VAL A 471 24.60 4.19 13.95
CA VAL A 471 23.91 3.14 14.70
C VAL A 471 22.43 3.48 14.82
N VAL A 472 21.56 2.50 14.59
CA VAL A 472 20.12 2.61 14.78
C VAL A 472 19.77 2.02 16.15
N TYR A 473 19.36 2.87 17.09
CA TYR A 473 18.92 2.46 18.41
C TYR A 473 17.41 2.24 18.40
N VAL A 474 16.99 1.08 18.89
CA VAL A 474 15.61 0.61 18.84
C VAL A 474 15.21 0.20 20.24
N GLY A 475 14.11 0.77 20.71
CA GLY A 475 13.50 0.42 21.97
C GLY A 475 12.10 -0.11 21.74
N GLY A 476 11.68 -0.97 22.65
CA GLY A 476 10.42 -1.66 22.51
C GLY A 476 10.04 -2.35 23.79
N ARG A 477 9.08 -3.26 23.68
CA ARG A 477 8.58 -4.07 24.78
C ARG A 477 8.44 -5.53 24.38
N THR A 478 8.56 -6.44 25.34
CA THR A 478 8.43 -7.88 25.10
C THR A 478 7.88 -8.62 26.31
N LYS A 479 7.14 -9.71 26.09
CA LYS A 479 6.70 -10.62 27.17
C LYS A 479 7.63 -11.81 27.41
N SER A 480 8.76 -11.89 26.70
CA SER A 480 9.72 -12.99 26.83
C SER A 480 11.13 -12.58 26.41
N ASP A 481 12.13 -13.42 26.66
CA ASP A 481 13.50 -13.10 26.25
C ASP A 481 13.64 -12.97 24.72
N ILE A 482 14.24 -11.86 24.28
CA ILE A 482 14.60 -11.62 22.87
C ILE A 482 16.02 -12.17 22.60
N PRO A 483 16.26 -12.80 21.43
CA PRO A 483 17.59 -13.28 21.05
C PRO A 483 18.72 -12.26 21.19
N GLY A 484 19.80 -12.65 21.86
CA GLY A 484 20.99 -11.81 22.05
C GLY A 484 20.91 -10.88 23.26
N SER A 485 19.86 -10.98 24.09
CA SER A 485 19.84 -10.37 25.42
C SER A 485 21.04 -10.81 26.25
N ALA A 486 21.86 -9.84 26.66
CA ALA A 486 23.02 -10.09 27.51
C ALA A 486 22.71 -9.90 29.01
N THR A 487 21.65 -9.17 29.34
CA THR A 487 21.31 -8.72 30.71
C THR A 487 19.82 -8.42 30.86
N GLY A 488 19.29 -8.68 32.06
CA GLY A 488 17.86 -8.57 32.38
C GLY A 488 17.15 -9.92 32.25
N ALA A 489 16.15 -10.16 33.09
CA ALA A 489 15.23 -11.29 32.96
C ALA A 489 13.82 -10.71 32.86
N THR A 490 12.96 -11.30 32.03
CA THR A 490 11.56 -10.86 32.00
C THR A 490 10.91 -11.07 33.35
N ALA A 491 10.32 -10.02 33.92
CA ALA A 491 9.83 -9.99 35.29
C ALA A 491 8.31 -10.16 35.39
N GLY A 492 7.59 -10.27 34.27
CA GLY A 492 6.13 -10.32 34.29
C GLY A 492 5.50 -10.05 32.93
N GLY A 493 4.64 -9.04 32.86
CA GLY A 493 3.93 -8.61 31.64
C GLY A 493 4.85 -8.17 30.50
N TYR A 494 4.62 -6.99 29.93
CA TYR A 494 5.58 -6.40 28.99
C TYR A 494 6.80 -5.80 29.73
N ASP A 495 8.00 -6.19 29.35
CA ASP A 495 9.26 -5.57 29.79
C ASP A 495 9.87 -4.72 28.68
N SER A 496 10.49 -3.59 29.01
CA SER A 496 11.16 -2.73 28.03
C SER A 496 12.50 -3.32 27.56
N TYR A 497 12.88 -3.07 26.32
CA TYR A 497 14.19 -3.42 25.80
C TYR A 497 14.85 -2.28 25.01
N LEU A 498 16.17 -2.35 24.86
CA LEU A 498 16.98 -1.50 23.98
C LEU A 498 17.96 -2.37 23.16
N THR A 499 18.00 -2.14 21.86
CA THR A 499 18.91 -2.79 20.90
C THR A 499 19.59 -1.75 20.02
N GLY A 500 20.90 -1.88 19.79
CA GLY A 500 21.63 -1.08 18.79
C GLY A 500 21.93 -1.88 17.54
N PHE A 501 21.63 -1.36 16.35
CA PHE A 501 21.90 -1.99 15.05
C PHE A 501 22.92 -1.23 14.21
N ALA A 502 23.80 -1.95 13.52
CA ALA A 502 24.65 -1.42 12.46
C ALA A 502 24.81 -2.45 11.33
N THR A 503 25.27 -2.02 10.16
CA THR A 503 25.62 -2.94 9.08
C THR A 503 27.04 -3.46 9.23
N ASP A 504 27.26 -4.74 8.92
CA ASP A 504 28.61 -5.28 8.73
C ASP A 504 29.27 -4.75 7.45
N ILE A 505 30.49 -5.21 7.17
CA ILE A 505 31.23 -4.83 5.95
C ILE A 505 30.47 -5.15 4.66
N ALA A 506 29.59 -6.16 4.67
CA ALA A 506 28.80 -6.56 3.52
C ALA A 506 27.54 -5.72 3.32
N GLY A 507 27.20 -4.84 4.27
CA GLY A 507 25.94 -4.10 4.32
C GLY A 507 24.81 -4.86 5.02
N THR A 508 25.11 -6.01 5.64
CA THR A 508 24.11 -6.84 6.33
C THR A 508 23.86 -6.30 7.74
N PRO A 509 22.61 -6.03 8.15
CA PRO A 509 22.33 -5.54 9.49
C PRO A 509 22.68 -6.55 10.58
N LYS A 510 23.22 -6.05 11.69
CA LYS A 510 23.64 -6.81 12.87
C LYS A 510 23.26 -6.04 14.13
N ALA A 511 22.71 -6.73 15.13
CA ALA A 511 22.60 -6.16 16.47
C ALA A 511 23.96 -6.15 17.15
N LEU A 512 24.36 -5.00 17.67
CA LEU A 512 25.59 -4.79 18.43
C LEU A 512 25.41 -5.22 19.89
N PHE A 513 24.23 -4.98 20.46
CA PHE A 513 23.82 -5.39 21.81
C PHE A 513 22.29 -5.42 21.92
N THR A 514 21.76 -6.16 22.90
CA THR A 514 20.36 -6.13 23.35
C THR A 514 20.33 -6.22 24.88
N THR A 515 19.52 -5.38 25.52
CA THR A 515 19.29 -5.39 26.99
C THR A 515 17.82 -5.16 27.30
N HIS A 516 17.36 -5.71 28.42
CA HIS A 516 16.01 -5.52 28.96
C HIS A 516 16.07 -4.74 30.28
N PHE A 517 14.98 -4.05 30.60
CA PHE A 517 14.78 -3.33 31.86
C PHE A 517 13.28 -3.12 32.09
N GLY A 518 12.89 -3.01 33.34
CA GLY A 518 11.48 -2.92 33.69
C GLY A 518 11.15 -3.49 35.06
N GLY A 519 9.86 -3.52 35.38
CA GLY A 519 9.26 -4.12 36.57
C GLY A 519 8.31 -5.27 36.24
N GLU A 520 7.50 -5.69 37.21
CA GLU A 520 6.57 -6.83 37.03
C GLU A 520 5.31 -6.48 36.21
N ASN A 521 5.04 -5.18 36.02
CA ASN A 521 3.87 -4.66 35.30
C ASN A 521 4.17 -4.45 33.81
N ASP A 522 3.16 -4.03 33.05
CA ASP A 522 3.38 -3.67 31.64
C ASP A 522 4.18 -2.38 31.52
N ASP A 523 5.34 -2.51 30.88
CA ASP A 523 6.26 -1.44 30.57
C ASP A 523 6.29 -1.17 29.06
N THR A 524 6.58 0.08 28.70
CA THR A 524 6.74 0.47 27.30
C THR A 524 7.75 1.60 27.13
N VAL A 525 8.56 1.50 26.10
CA VAL A 525 9.43 2.60 25.66
C VAL A 525 8.59 3.59 24.85
N ALA A 526 8.58 4.86 25.28
CA ALA A 526 7.86 5.93 24.61
C ALA A 526 8.76 6.77 23.66
N GLY A 527 10.06 6.83 23.92
CA GLY A 527 10.98 7.60 23.10
C GLY A 527 12.45 7.34 23.42
N ILE A 528 13.31 7.61 22.44
CA ILE A 528 14.77 7.50 22.56
C ILE A 528 15.38 8.75 21.93
N VAL A 529 16.39 9.30 22.59
CA VAL A 529 17.25 10.35 22.05
C VAL A 529 18.71 9.98 22.24
N VAL A 530 19.56 10.46 21.35
CA VAL A 530 21.00 10.15 21.36
C VAL A 530 21.79 11.46 21.36
N ASN A 531 22.75 11.58 22.27
CA ASN A 531 23.69 12.71 22.34
C ASN A 531 25.12 12.19 22.49
N GLY A 532 25.88 12.16 21.39
CA GLY A 532 27.20 11.53 21.36
C GLY A 532 27.09 10.04 21.69
N THR A 533 27.79 9.59 22.74
CA THR A 533 27.72 8.21 23.22
C THR A 533 26.53 7.94 24.14
N GLN A 534 25.86 8.98 24.64
CA GLN A 534 24.76 8.83 25.59
C GLN A 534 23.45 8.56 24.83
N VAL A 535 22.77 7.47 25.19
CA VAL A 535 21.42 7.13 24.75
C VAL A 535 20.49 7.33 25.94
N VAL A 536 19.45 8.17 25.79
CA VAL A 536 18.43 8.38 26.83
C VAL A 536 17.11 7.80 26.35
N VAL A 537 16.51 6.96 27.17
CA VAL A 537 15.24 6.29 26.92
C VAL A 537 14.20 6.83 27.90
N ALA A 538 13.03 7.23 27.38
CA ALA A 538 11.84 7.49 28.17
C ALA A 538 10.93 6.27 28.11
N SER A 539 10.54 5.76 29.27
CA SER A 539 9.63 4.62 29.41
C SER A 539 8.48 4.96 30.36
N LYS A 540 7.34 4.32 30.12
CA LYS A 540 6.32 4.15 31.15
C LYS A 540 6.56 2.77 31.75
N GLU A 541 7.05 2.73 32.99
CA GLU A 541 7.29 1.49 33.71
C GLU A 541 6.13 1.30 34.70
N GLY A 542 5.18 0.41 34.40
CA GLY A 542 3.88 0.35 35.06
C GLY A 542 3.08 1.66 34.94
N SER A 543 3.05 2.47 36.01
CA SER A 543 2.38 3.77 36.03
C SER A 543 3.36 4.95 36.02
N GLU A 544 4.64 4.69 36.21
CA GLU A 544 5.70 5.64 36.47
C GLU A 544 6.32 6.12 35.15
N ALA A 545 6.55 7.43 35.04
CA ALA A 545 7.33 8.01 33.94
C ALA A 545 8.82 7.96 34.29
N MET A 546 9.58 7.16 33.55
CA MET A 546 10.99 6.88 33.82
C MET A 546 11.88 7.41 32.69
N LEU A 547 13.04 7.95 33.08
CA LEU A 547 14.15 8.25 32.19
C LEU A 547 15.35 7.38 32.55
N ARG A 548 15.96 6.75 31.56
CA ARG A 548 17.14 5.90 31.74
C ARG A 548 18.20 6.26 30.71
N SER A 549 19.43 6.49 31.16
CA SER A 549 20.56 6.72 30.27
C SER A 549 21.42 5.47 30.11
N PHE A 550 22.07 5.35 28.96
CA PHE A 550 23.07 4.33 28.65
C PHE A 550 24.24 5.02 27.95
N ASP A 551 25.45 4.61 28.27
CA ASP A 551 26.65 5.03 27.54
C ASP A 551 27.05 3.93 26.56
N VAL A 552 27.07 4.24 25.28
CA VAL A 552 27.38 3.32 24.18
C VAL A 552 28.64 3.80 23.45
N ALA A 553 29.70 3.03 23.55
CA ALA A 553 30.95 3.29 22.84
C ALA A 553 31.09 2.34 21.65
N THR A 554 31.21 2.90 20.44
CA THR A 554 31.31 2.13 19.20
C THR A 554 32.75 1.93 18.73
N THR A 555 33.00 0.80 18.08
CA THR A 555 34.26 0.49 17.41
C THR A 555 34.04 0.55 15.90
N ILE A 556 34.51 1.63 15.28
CA ILE A 556 34.45 1.86 13.83
C ILE A 556 35.77 1.40 13.20
N VAL A 557 35.70 0.61 12.14
CA VAL A 557 36.86 0.14 11.39
C VAL A 557 36.72 0.45 9.90
N THR A 558 37.84 0.51 9.19
CA THR A 558 37.90 0.52 7.73
C THR A 558 38.63 -0.73 7.26
N GLU A 559 37.95 -1.58 6.50
CA GLU A 559 38.49 -2.85 6.01
C GLU A 559 38.21 -2.97 4.49
N ASP A 560 39.09 -3.63 3.74
CA ASP A 560 38.90 -3.82 2.30
C ASP A 560 37.83 -4.89 2.02
N ARG A 561 36.85 -4.56 1.18
CA ARG A 561 35.83 -5.49 0.69
C ARG A 561 35.97 -5.72 -0.79
N THR A 562 35.99 -6.99 -1.20
CA THR A 562 35.84 -7.38 -2.60
C THR A 562 34.37 -7.69 -2.93
N PHE A 563 33.78 -7.00 -3.90
CA PHE A 563 32.40 -7.19 -4.33
C PHE A 563 32.26 -7.01 -5.85
N LEU A 564 31.16 -7.51 -6.40
CA LEU A 564 30.82 -7.33 -7.81
C LEU A 564 30.12 -5.97 -7.97
N ASN A 565 30.63 -5.09 -8.84
CA ASN A 565 29.98 -3.82 -9.12
C ASN A 565 28.81 -3.95 -10.11
N ASP A 566 28.16 -2.82 -10.40
CA ASP A 566 27.10 -2.64 -11.38
C ASP A 566 27.45 -3.10 -12.81
N LYS A 567 28.73 -3.20 -13.14
CA LYS A 567 29.25 -3.67 -14.43
C LYS A 567 29.66 -5.14 -14.43
N GLU A 568 29.25 -5.89 -13.41
CA GLU A 568 29.62 -7.30 -13.21
C GLU A 568 31.15 -7.52 -13.13
N VAL A 569 31.89 -6.53 -12.60
CA VAL A 569 33.35 -6.60 -12.39
C VAL A 569 33.65 -6.69 -10.89
N TRP A 570 34.54 -7.61 -10.51
CA TRP A 570 35.03 -7.70 -9.14
C TRP A 570 35.93 -6.50 -8.83
N VAL A 571 35.55 -5.73 -7.81
CA VAL A 571 36.27 -4.55 -7.32
C VAL A 571 36.60 -4.77 -5.85
N THR A 572 37.78 -4.35 -5.42
CA THR A 572 38.14 -4.26 -4.00
C THR A 572 38.19 -2.79 -3.61
N ALA A 573 37.45 -2.41 -2.56
CA ALA A 573 37.43 -1.05 -2.06
C ALA A 573 37.33 -1.03 -0.52
N PRO A 574 37.93 -0.03 0.14
CA PRO A 574 37.80 0.13 1.59
C PRO A 574 36.36 0.49 1.97
N VAL A 575 35.84 -0.17 3.01
CA VAL A 575 34.51 0.06 3.57
C VAL A 575 34.66 0.40 5.06
N THR A 576 34.10 1.53 5.47
CA THR A 576 34.04 1.95 6.88
C THR A 576 32.70 1.55 7.48
N TYR A 577 32.72 0.85 8.62
CA TYR A 577 31.51 0.38 9.28
C TYR A 577 31.69 0.22 10.81
N THR A 578 30.57 0.22 11.54
CA THR A 578 30.56 -0.03 12.99
C THR A 578 30.58 -1.52 13.27
N LYS A 579 31.70 -2.02 13.79
CA LYS A 579 31.95 -3.46 13.96
C LYS A 579 31.40 -4.03 15.26
N ALA A 580 31.46 -3.23 16.32
CA ALA A 580 31.05 -3.60 17.67
C ALA A 580 30.64 -2.37 18.48
N ALA A 581 29.92 -2.58 19.58
CA ALA A 581 29.68 -1.58 20.60
C ALA A 581 29.82 -2.21 21.99
N THR A 582 30.28 -1.42 22.96
CA THR A 582 30.18 -1.72 24.39
C THR A 582 29.16 -0.78 25.00
N PHE A 583 28.26 -1.28 25.85
CA PHE A 583 27.26 -0.44 26.53
C PHE A 583 27.36 -0.59 28.05
N THR A 584 27.09 0.49 28.77
CA THR A 584 26.97 0.53 30.23
C THR A 584 25.71 1.28 30.64
N THR A 585 25.03 0.82 31.69
CA THR A 585 23.88 1.53 32.27
C THR A 585 24.32 2.82 32.94
N GLY A 586 23.67 3.93 32.60
CA GLY A 586 23.86 5.24 33.22
C GLY A 586 22.86 5.50 34.36
N ALA A 587 22.56 6.78 34.59
CA ALA A 587 21.59 7.23 35.59
C ALA A 587 20.14 6.89 35.20
N THR A 588 19.30 6.71 36.22
CA THR A 588 17.85 6.59 36.12
C THR A 588 17.19 7.74 36.88
N ARG A 589 16.10 8.28 36.34
CA ARG A 589 15.30 9.33 36.96
C ARG A 589 13.82 9.00 36.86
N ASP A 590 13.16 8.92 38.00
CA ASP A 590 11.72 8.75 38.14
C ASP A 590 11.06 10.14 38.17
N LEU A 591 10.07 10.37 37.31
CA LEU A 591 9.28 11.61 37.25
C LEU A 591 7.95 11.48 37.99
N GLY A 592 7.70 10.33 38.62
CA GLY A 592 6.49 9.97 39.33
C GLY A 592 5.45 9.29 38.45
N THR A 593 4.39 8.82 39.11
CA THR A 593 3.24 8.18 38.43
C THR A 593 2.49 9.16 37.52
N LEU A 594 2.14 8.71 36.32
CA LEU A 594 1.29 9.43 35.36
C LEU A 594 -0.21 9.34 35.70
N LYS A 595 -0.60 8.47 36.66
CA LYS A 595 -2.00 8.22 37.08
C LYS A 595 -2.98 8.03 35.90
N GLY A 596 -2.64 7.15 34.97
CA GLY A 596 -3.46 6.83 33.78
C GLY A 596 -3.06 7.57 32.50
N GLY A 597 -2.10 8.50 32.58
CA GLY A 597 -1.53 9.19 31.42
C GLY A 597 -0.52 8.38 30.60
N ASN A 598 0.14 9.08 29.67
CA ASN A 598 1.14 8.57 28.74
C ASN A 598 2.31 9.55 28.55
N ILE A 599 3.38 9.09 27.90
CA ILE A 599 4.44 9.93 27.35
C ILE A 599 4.22 9.95 25.83
N ALA A 600 4.09 11.14 25.26
CA ALA A 600 3.86 11.34 23.82
C ALA A 600 5.14 11.68 23.05
N GLY A 601 6.21 12.11 23.73
CA GLY A 601 7.48 12.35 23.07
C GLY A 601 8.66 12.61 24.00
N LEU A 602 9.84 12.42 23.44
CA LEU A 602 11.14 12.72 24.01
C LEU A 602 12.00 13.33 22.91
N THR A 603 12.64 14.49 23.15
CA THR A 603 13.53 15.11 22.17
C THR A 603 14.63 15.92 22.86
N ILE A 604 15.71 16.20 22.12
CA ILE A 604 16.77 17.11 22.54
C ILE A 604 16.67 18.35 21.66
N ASP A 605 16.60 19.52 22.28
CA ASP A 605 16.67 20.80 21.59
C ASP A 605 17.55 21.75 22.40
N ASN A 606 18.46 22.48 21.73
CA ASN A 606 19.41 23.39 22.36
C ASN A 606 20.19 22.80 23.55
N GLY A 607 20.53 21.50 23.48
CA GLY A 607 21.29 20.79 24.52
C GLY A 607 20.51 20.46 25.79
N GLN A 608 19.19 20.66 25.79
CA GLN A 608 18.29 20.31 26.89
C GLN A 608 17.36 19.16 26.47
N LEU A 609 16.98 18.34 27.45
CA LEU A 609 16.06 17.23 27.26
C LEU A 609 14.63 17.72 27.47
N TYR A 610 13.73 17.38 26.53
CA TYR A 610 12.31 17.66 26.61
C TYR A 610 11.52 16.36 26.62
N ILE A 611 10.60 16.23 27.56
CA ILE A 611 9.65 15.11 27.67
C ILE A 611 8.24 15.66 27.87
N GLY A 612 7.26 15.08 27.21
CA GLY A 612 5.87 15.49 27.36
C GLY A 612 4.88 14.38 27.02
N GLY A 613 3.63 14.60 27.40
CA GLY A 613 2.55 13.63 27.31
C GLY A 613 1.33 14.14 28.05
N SER A 614 0.41 13.27 28.44
CA SER A 614 -0.70 13.64 29.34
C SER A 614 -0.60 12.93 30.68
N THR A 615 -1.21 13.53 31.70
CA THR A 615 -1.26 12.98 33.05
C THR A 615 -2.43 13.55 33.84
N THR A 616 -3.01 12.75 34.74
CA THR A 616 -3.92 13.26 35.78
C THR A 616 -3.18 13.64 37.07
N ASN A 617 -1.85 13.52 37.07
CA ASN A 617 -1.00 13.86 38.20
C ASN A 617 -0.44 15.29 38.07
N GLY A 618 -1.02 16.24 38.81
CA GLY A 618 -0.44 17.59 38.99
C GLY A 618 0.87 17.63 39.81
N GLY A 619 1.35 16.46 40.26
CA GLY A 619 2.44 16.26 41.19
C GLY A 619 3.67 15.54 40.63
N LEU A 620 3.98 15.64 39.32
CA LEU A 620 5.20 15.03 38.77
C LEU A 620 6.48 15.56 39.46
N ASP A 621 7.50 14.71 39.60
CA ASP A 621 8.80 14.98 40.23
C ASP A 621 9.76 15.72 39.28
N VAL A 622 9.32 16.92 38.88
CA VAL A 622 10.09 17.90 38.12
C VAL A 622 10.02 19.23 38.85
N ASP A 623 11.19 19.83 39.10
CA ASP A 623 11.28 21.10 39.82
C ASP A 623 10.77 22.28 38.95
N ASN A 624 10.52 23.42 39.61
CA ASN A 624 10.05 24.67 39.01
C ASN A 624 8.82 24.52 38.08
N LYS A 625 7.65 24.33 38.70
CA LYS A 625 6.36 24.31 38.00
C LYS A 625 5.98 25.71 37.56
N THR A 626 6.01 25.97 36.25
CA THR A 626 5.71 27.27 35.64
C THR A 626 4.20 27.46 35.42
N THR A 627 3.47 26.37 35.16
CA THR A 627 2.01 26.33 35.05
C THR A 627 1.49 25.14 35.85
N ALA A 628 0.38 25.31 36.59
CA ALA A 628 -0.24 24.22 37.36
C ALA A 628 -1.25 23.43 36.51
N ALA A 629 -1.52 22.18 36.92
CA ALA A 629 -2.61 21.37 36.37
C ALA A 629 -3.98 22.01 36.67
N SER A 630 -4.91 21.89 35.73
CA SER A 630 -6.23 22.53 35.72
C SER A 630 -7.39 21.59 36.05
N GLY A 631 -7.13 20.31 36.32
CA GLY A 631 -8.12 19.28 36.63
C GLY A 631 -8.13 18.18 35.56
N GLY A 632 -8.90 17.10 35.75
CA GLY A 632 -8.93 15.99 34.78
C GLY A 632 -7.54 15.43 34.45
N SER A 633 -7.37 14.96 33.21
CA SER A 633 -6.08 14.77 32.55
C SER A 633 -5.64 16.07 31.88
N ASP A 634 -4.39 16.48 32.10
CA ASP A 634 -3.77 17.62 31.41
C ASP A 634 -2.58 17.14 30.56
N GLY A 635 -2.26 17.88 29.50
CA GLY A 635 -0.96 17.79 28.86
C GLY A 635 0.14 18.30 29.78
N PHE A 636 1.34 17.74 29.70
CA PHE A 636 2.53 18.26 30.36
C PHE A 636 3.72 18.29 29.41
N VAL A 637 4.62 19.24 29.65
CA VAL A 637 5.95 19.26 29.05
C VAL A 637 6.97 19.70 30.11
N ALA A 638 8.01 18.89 30.26
CA ALA A 638 9.16 19.17 31.10
C ALA A 638 10.40 19.42 30.24
N ARG A 639 11.23 20.37 30.68
CA ARG A 639 12.55 20.65 30.14
C ARG A 639 13.58 20.44 31.25
N MET A 640 14.64 19.69 30.99
CA MET A 640 15.61 19.27 32.00
C MET A 640 17.03 19.06 31.44
N SER A 641 17.97 18.80 32.34
CA SER A 641 19.35 18.47 31.99
C SER A 641 19.48 17.09 31.35
N LEU A 642 20.43 16.93 30.42
CA LEU A 642 20.85 15.62 29.90
C LEU A 642 21.61 14.80 30.96
N ASN A 643 22.16 15.45 31.99
CA ASN A 643 22.57 14.76 33.20
C ASN A 643 21.33 14.50 34.06
N LEU A 644 20.81 13.27 34.02
CA LEU A 644 19.57 12.88 34.71
C LEU A 644 19.63 13.00 36.24
N THR A 645 20.80 13.27 36.83
CA THR A 645 20.95 13.53 38.27
C THR A 645 20.85 15.02 38.63
N ASP A 646 20.98 15.91 37.64
CA ASP A 646 20.93 17.36 37.84
C ASP A 646 19.51 17.90 37.62
N LYS A 647 18.88 18.35 38.71
CA LYS A 647 17.54 18.95 38.70
C LYS A 647 17.55 20.48 38.61
N SER A 648 18.72 21.12 38.58
CA SER A 648 18.85 22.58 38.77
C SER A 648 18.22 23.44 37.68
N GLN A 649 18.00 22.89 36.48
CA GLN A 649 17.41 23.59 35.34
C GLN A 649 16.03 23.06 34.94
N ASP A 650 15.47 22.18 35.75
CA ASP A 650 14.15 21.61 35.47
C ASP A 650 13.09 22.71 35.39
N THR A 651 12.20 22.58 34.43
CA THR A 651 10.96 23.36 34.35
C THR A 651 9.82 22.46 33.89
N LEU A 652 8.64 22.62 34.48
CA LEU A 652 7.44 21.84 34.14
C LEU A 652 6.25 22.77 33.87
N ALA A 653 5.65 22.63 32.70
CA ALA A 653 4.41 23.31 32.34
C ALA A 653 3.31 22.29 32.08
N TYR A 654 2.14 22.49 32.70
CA TYR A 654 0.90 21.80 32.33
C TYR A 654 0.10 22.63 31.32
N TYR A 655 -0.65 21.95 30.45
CA TYR A 655 -1.53 22.55 29.45
C TYR A 655 -2.83 21.75 29.35
N GLY A 656 -3.95 22.41 29.64
CA GLY A 656 -5.28 21.82 29.64
C GLY A 656 -6.27 22.67 30.44
N GLY A 657 -7.52 22.23 30.48
CA GLY A 657 -8.61 22.84 31.24
C GLY A 657 -9.11 21.93 32.37
N THR A 658 -10.39 22.02 32.69
CA THR A 658 -11.00 21.23 33.78
C THR A 658 -11.47 19.85 33.36
N GLY A 659 -11.45 19.55 32.06
CA GLY A 659 -11.81 18.25 31.49
C GLY A 659 -10.59 17.37 31.22
N ASP A 660 -10.81 16.24 30.56
CA ASP A 660 -9.71 15.35 30.16
C ASP A 660 -9.11 15.77 28.82
N ASP A 661 -7.96 16.42 28.88
CA ASP A 661 -7.11 16.78 27.75
C ASP A 661 -6.02 15.71 27.55
N THR A 662 -5.85 15.28 26.30
CA THR A 662 -4.84 14.29 25.93
C THR A 662 -3.72 14.92 25.13
N VAL A 663 -2.56 14.26 25.08
CA VAL A 663 -1.45 14.60 24.17
C VAL A 663 -1.14 13.36 23.35
N THR A 664 -1.30 13.47 22.04
CA THR A 664 -1.02 12.41 21.06
C THR A 664 0.31 12.65 20.35
N GLY A 665 0.79 13.91 20.29
CA GLY A 665 2.07 14.25 19.69
C GLY A 665 2.73 15.45 20.34
N MET A 666 4.07 15.42 20.36
CA MET A 666 4.91 16.52 20.81
C MET A 666 6.07 16.73 19.82
N ALA A 667 6.39 18.00 19.57
CA ALA A 667 7.61 18.41 18.87
C ALA A 667 8.24 19.61 19.59
N VAL A 668 9.55 19.80 19.48
CA VAL A 668 10.26 20.96 20.05
C VAL A 668 11.13 21.57 18.98
N SER A 669 11.16 22.89 18.90
CA SER A 669 12.05 23.62 18.01
C SER A 669 12.33 25.01 18.57
N ASN A 670 13.61 25.38 18.62
CA ASN A 670 14.06 26.68 19.11
C ASN A 670 13.58 26.99 20.55
N GLY A 671 13.60 25.99 21.42
CA GLY A 671 13.20 26.07 22.82
C GLY A 671 11.70 26.02 23.08
N GLN A 672 10.87 26.09 22.03
CA GLN A 672 9.42 26.08 22.12
C GLN A 672 8.87 24.67 21.91
N ALA A 673 8.06 24.19 22.85
CA ALA A 673 7.37 22.90 22.73
C ALA A 673 6.03 23.07 22.01
N TRP A 674 5.66 22.12 21.19
CA TRP A 674 4.38 22.06 20.50
C TRP A 674 3.67 20.77 20.89
N LEU A 675 2.43 20.88 21.34
CA LEU A 675 1.57 19.78 21.77
C LEU A 675 0.35 19.69 20.87
N VAL A 676 -0.04 18.47 20.51
CA VAL A 676 -1.32 18.18 19.86
C VAL A 676 -2.06 17.08 20.62
N GLY A 677 -3.39 17.12 20.61
CA GLY A 677 -4.23 16.08 21.18
C GLY A 677 -5.70 16.44 21.17
N SER A 678 -6.51 15.66 21.90
CA SER A 678 -7.93 15.95 22.08
C SER A 678 -8.12 16.91 23.23
N ALA A 679 -8.95 17.92 23.02
CA ALA A 679 -9.39 18.81 24.07
C ALA A 679 -10.54 18.19 24.84
N GLY A 680 -10.53 18.36 26.16
CA GLY A 680 -11.64 18.05 27.04
C GLY A 680 -12.73 19.11 26.93
N LYS A 681 -13.23 19.57 28.08
CA LYS A 681 -14.38 20.47 28.15
C LYS A 681 -14.02 21.91 27.79
N ASP A 682 -12.99 22.46 28.41
CA ASP A 682 -12.57 23.86 28.29
C ASP A 682 -11.08 23.94 27.99
N LEU A 683 -10.66 24.95 27.22
CA LEU A 683 -9.26 25.33 27.07
C LEU A 683 -9.20 26.84 27.27
N ALA A 684 -8.29 27.32 28.11
CA ALA A 684 -8.26 28.72 28.52
C ALA A 684 -8.17 29.67 27.31
N GLY A 685 -9.18 30.53 27.18
CA GLY A 685 -9.26 31.52 26.10
C GLY A 685 -9.64 30.96 24.73
N GLN A 686 -10.16 29.73 24.64
CA GLN A 686 -10.62 29.11 23.40
C GLN A 686 -12.07 28.62 23.54
N ALA A 687 -12.95 29.05 22.63
CA ALA A 687 -14.31 28.52 22.54
C ALA A 687 -14.31 27.14 21.89
N THR A 688 -15.23 26.25 22.30
CA THR A 688 -15.47 24.96 21.65
C THR A 688 -15.89 25.16 20.19
N VAL A 689 -15.32 24.39 19.27
CA VAL A 689 -15.55 24.55 17.81
C VAL A 689 -16.27 23.37 17.16
N GLY A 690 -16.38 22.24 17.84
CA GLY A 690 -17.08 21.02 17.46
C GLY A 690 -17.59 20.26 18.69
N ASP A 691 -18.06 19.02 18.46
CA ASP A 691 -18.54 18.13 19.50
C ASP A 691 -17.38 17.47 20.27
N LYS A 692 -16.31 17.12 19.55
CA LYS A 692 -15.03 16.69 20.13
C LYS A 692 -13.88 17.36 19.40
N ASP A 693 -13.30 18.35 20.07
CA ASP A 693 -12.25 19.19 19.51
C ASP A 693 -10.87 18.54 19.65
N GLY A 694 -10.04 18.75 18.64
CA GLY A 694 -8.60 18.66 18.77
C GLY A 694 -8.02 19.99 19.23
N TYR A 695 -6.73 20.00 19.58
CA TYR A 695 -5.98 21.24 19.73
C TYR A 695 -4.55 21.09 19.23
N VAL A 696 -3.94 22.26 19.03
CA VAL A 696 -2.50 22.41 18.94
C VAL A 696 -2.09 23.62 19.78
N ALA A 697 -1.01 23.49 20.54
CA ALA A 697 -0.50 24.55 21.40
C ALA A 697 1.02 24.61 21.37
N GLN A 698 1.56 25.82 21.22
CA GLN A 698 2.97 26.13 21.41
C GLN A 698 3.17 26.67 22.83
N ILE A 699 4.02 26.00 23.61
CA ILE A 699 4.33 26.30 24.99
C ILE A 699 5.78 26.74 25.09
N ASP A 700 6.00 27.92 25.66
CA ASP A 700 7.30 28.29 26.23
C ASP A 700 7.42 27.61 27.59
N VAL A 701 8.23 26.54 27.67
CA VAL A 701 8.37 25.72 28.87
C VAL A 701 9.08 26.47 30.01
N ALA A 702 9.86 27.51 29.69
CA ALA A 702 10.57 28.31 30.70
C ALA A 702 9.63 29.27 31.44
N THR A 703 8.58 29.75 30.76
CA THR A 703 7.59 30.67 31.34
C THR A 703 6.24 30.01 31.63
N GLY A 704 5.98 28.84 31.05
CA GLY A 704 4.69 28.16 31.08
C GLY A 704 3.64 28.77 30.15
N ALA A 705 3.99 29.82 29.39
CA ALA A 705 3.04 30.54 28.56
C ALA A 705 2.72 29.77 27.25
N ALA A 706 1.43 29.67 26.93
CA ALA A 706 0.98 29.26 25.60
C ALA A 706 1.18 30.44 24.63
N THR A 707 2.31 30.46 23.91
CA THR A 707 2.63 31.52 22.94
C THR A 707 1.79 31.40 21.68
N TRP A 708 1.16 30.27 21.42
CA TRP A 708 0.27 30.09 20.29
C TRP A 708 -0.64 28.90 20.57
N GLN A 709 -1.92 28.98 20.19
CA GLN A 709 -2.83 27.85 20.36
C GLN A 709 -4.01 27.95 19.40
N GLN A 710 -4.52 26.79 18.99
CA GLN A 710 -5.69 26.68 18.13
C GLN A 710 -6.48 25.42 18.47
N ARG A 711 -7.80 25.55 18.68
CA ARG A 711 -8.71 24.40 18.64
C ARG A 711 -8.95 23.97 17.18
N LEU A 712 -9.04 22.66 16.99
CA LEU A 712 -9.20 21.99 15.72
C LEU A 712 -10.55 21.27 15.72
N THR A 713 -11.29 21.38 14.63
CA THR A 713 -12.50 20.60 14.37
C THR A 713 -12.37 19.98 12.99
N GLY A 714 -13.16 18.95 12.73
CA GLY A 714 -13.09 18.16 11.51
C GLY A 714 -14.46 17.70 11.06
N LYS A 715 -14.47 16.67 10.21
CA LYS A 715 -15.67 15.97 9.75
C LYS A 715 -16.60 15.65 10.94
N ASP A 716 -17.90 15.92 10.74
CA ASP A 716 -18.97 15.70 11.72
C ASP A 716 -18.79 16.41 13.07
N GLY A 717 -17.89 17.39 13.17
CA GLY A 717 -17.58 18.08 14.43
C GLY A 717 -16.58 17.33 15.32
N TYR A 718 -15.89 16.32 14.79
CA TYR A 718 -14.89 15.51 15.51
C TYR A 718 -13.51 15.69 14.88
N ALA A 719 -12.52 15.97 15.72
CA ALA A 719 -11.12 16.00 15.32
C ALA A 719 -10.23 15.41 16.42
N THR A 720 -9.40 14.45 16.06
CA THR A 720 -8.33 13.91 16.91
C THR A 720 -7.01 14.08 16.17
N PRO A 721 -6.24 15.14 16.48
CA PRO A 721 -4.87 15.26 16.01
C PRO A 721 -4.08 14.02 16.40
N THR A 722 -3.38 13.41 15.44
CA THR A 722 -2.67 12.14 15.63
C THR A 722 -1.18 12.34 15.76
N SER A 723 -0.60 13.33 15.06
CA SER A 723 0.82 13.63 15.14
C SER A 723 1.15 15.07 14.75
N ILE A 724 2.37 15.51 15.10
CA ILE A 724 2.88 16.85 14.81
C ILE A 724 4.35 16.80 14.37
N ALA A 725 4.69 17.61 13.37
CA ALA A 725 6.07 17.90 12.98
C ALA A 725 6.29 19.41 12.86
N VAL A 726 7.47 19.89 13.25
CA VAL A 726 7.85 21.30 13.17
C VAL A 726 9.01 21.44 12.21
N ASP A 727 8.87 22.31 11.20
CA ASP A 727 9.98 22.76 10.37
C ASP A 727 10.34 24.17 10.81
N ALA A 728 11.51 24.35 11.44
CA ALA A 728 12.01 25.65 11.91
C ALA A 728 12.08 26.73 10.80
N SER A 729 12.05 26.30 9.55
CA SER A 729 12.20 27.10 8.34
C SER A 729 11.11 26.81 7.29
N GLY A 730 9.99 26.21 7.70
CA GLY A 730 9.00 25.66 6.79
C GLY A 730 8.02 26.64 6.17
N SER A 731 7.81 27.82 6.79
CA SER A 731 6.95 28.86 6.25
C SER A 731 7.78 29.93 5.56
N SER A 732 7.41 30.28 4.33
CA SER A 732 8.15 31.27 3.54
C SER A 732 7.36 31.83 2.37
N ALA A 733 7.96 32.76 1.61
CA ALA A 733 7.39 33.26 0.36
C ALA A 733 7.17 32.18 -0.71
N LEU A 734 7.75 30.97 -0.57
CA LEU A 734 7.46 29.84 -1.46
C LEU A 734 6.03 29.32 -1.30
N ASP A 735 5.43 29.45 -0.10
CA ASP A 735 4.04 29.05 0.17
C ASP A 735 3.06 29.82 -0.74
N VAL A 736 3.38 31.09 -1.07
CA VAL A 736 2.59 31.93 -1.99
C VAL A 736 2.53 31.34 -3.40
N PHE A 737 3.56 30.61 -3.81
CA PHE A 737 3.64 30.01 -5.14
C PHE A 737 3.25 28.52 -5.15
N GLY A 738 2.98 27.90 -3.99
CA GLY A 738 2.75 26.46 -3.89
C GLY A 738 3.94 25.61 -4.34
N ILE A 739 5.16 26.17 -4.27
CA ILE A 739 6.41 25.51 -4.68
C ILE A 739 7.11 25.01 -3.41
N PRO A 740 7.69 23.80 -3.41
CA PRO A 740 8.39 23.29 -2.26
C PRO A 740 9.73 24.02 -2.03
N ARG A 741 10.16 24.03 -0.78
CA ARG A 741 11.52 24.41 -0.37
C ARG A 741 12.46 23.23 -0.60
N GLY A 742 13.73 23.54 -0.82
CA GLY A 742 14.76 22.52 -0.98
C GLY A 742 14.84 22.03 -2.42
N LYS A 743 15.47 20.86 -2.59
CA LYS A 743 15.69 20.26 -3.90
C LYS A 743 14.39 19.67 -4.43
N MET A 744 14.05 20.00 -5.68
CA MET A 744 12.92 19.38 -6.37
C MET A 744 13.36 18.03 -6.94
N GLU A 745 12.84 16.94 -6.35
CA GLU A 745 13.20 15.58 -6.76
C GLU A 745 12.38 15.14 -7.99
N PHE A 746 12.98 15.26 -9.19
CA PHE A 746 12.39 14.76 -10.44
C PHE A 746 12.66 13.28 -10.70
N THR A 747 13.62 12.70 -9.97
CA THR A 747 14.03 11.31 -10.10
C THR A 747 13.40 10.48 -8.99
N GLN A 748 12.62 9.48 -9.36
CA GLN A 748 12.13 8.46 -8.43
C GLN A 748 13.01 7.21 -8.53
N SER A 749 12.86 6.30 -7.56
CA SER A 749 13.53 5.01 -7.62
C SER A 749 13.08 4.20 -8.83
N ASP A 750 14.04 3.59 -9.51
CA ASP A 750 13.82 2.63 -10.60
C ASP A 750 13.80 1.17 -10.12
N LYS A 751 13.99 0.95 -8.81
CA LYS A 751 13.93 -0.37 -8.18
C LYS A 751 12.51 -0.88 -8.11
N ILE A 752 12.31 -2.13 -8.49
CA ILE A 752 11.01 -2.82 -8.43
C ILE A 752 10.47 -2.86 -7.00
N VAL A 753 11.34 -3.11 -6.02
CA VAL A 753 10.96 -3.23 -4.60
C VAL A 753 10.56 -1.90 -3.97
N SER A 754 10.94 -0.77 -4.57
CA SER A 754 10.55 0.57 -4.12
C SER A 754 9.27 1.05 -4.80
N ALA A 755 9.06 0.64 -6.05
CA ALA A 755 7.95 1.07 -6.89
C ALA A 755 6.69 0.20 -6.74
N THR A 756 6.83 -1.02 -6.26
CA THR A 756 5.74 -2.01 -6.16
C THR A 756 5.68 -2.63 -4.77
N SER A 757 4.65 -3.42 -4.46
CA SER A 757 4.59 -4.19 -3.21
C SER A 757 5.52 -5.43 -3.19
N ALA A 758 6.31 -5.63 -4.25
CA ALA A 758 7.26 -6.74 -4.33
C ALA A 758 8.41 -6.52 -3.34
N ARG A 759 8.87 -7.59 -2.70
CA ARG A 759 10.01 -7.55 -1.79
C ARG A 759 11.17 -8.36 -2.31
N ALA A 760 12.37 -7.99 -1.89
CA ALA A 760 13.54 -8.81 -2.13
C ALA A 760 13.29 -10.22 -1.59
N GLY A 761 13.56 -11.26 -2.38
CA GLY A 761 13.26 -12.62 -2.00
C GLY A 761 11.99 -13.20 -2.61
N ASP A 762 11.02 -12.37 -2.99
CA ASP A 762 9.81 -12.82 -3.66
C ASP A 762 10.16 -13.47 -5.02
N THR A 763 9.34 -14.42 -5.46
CA THR A 763 9.60 -15.29 -6.60
C THR A 763 8.38 -15.51 -7.48
N PHE A 764 8.64 -15.89 -8.73
CA PHE A 764 7.67 -16.56 -9.59
C PHE A 764 8.41 -17.59 -10.44
N GLN A 765 7.66 -18.44 -11.16
CA GLN A 765 8.25 -19.53 -11.93
C GLN A 765 7.90 -19.41 -13.42
N VAL A 766 8.82 -19.85 -14.27
CA VAL A 766 8.60 -19.94 -15.72
C VAL A 766 8.96 -21.32 -16.25
N ARG A 767 8.27 -21.75 -17.32
CA ARG A 767 8.69 -22.88 -18.15
C ARG A 767 8.31 -22.67 -19.61
N THR A 768 9.05 -23.27 -20.53
CA THR A 768 8.89 -23.02 -21.98
C THR A 768 8.35 -24.22 -22.76
N ARG A 769 8.18 -25.36 -22.08
CA ARG A 769 7.64 -26.59 -22.64
C ARG A 769 6.65 -27.19 -21.66
N ALA A 770 5.62 -27.85 -22.18
CA ALA A 770 4.73 -28.65 -21.35
C ALA A 770 5.59 -29.67 -20.59
N ARG A 771 5.48 -29.69 -19.25
CA ARG A 771 6.28 -30.55 -18.36
C ARG A 771 7.80 -30.29 -18.40
N GLY A 772 8.23 -29.16 -18.94
CA GLY A 772 9.61 -28.71 -18.78
C GLY A 772 9.91 -28.40 -17.32
N ALA A 773 11.20 -28.40 -16.97
CA ALA A 773 11.66 -27.94 -15.67
C ALA A 773 11.15 -26.51 -15.40
N LEU A 774 10.70 -26.27 -14.18
CA LEU A 774 10.35 -24.93 -13.71
C LEU A 774 11.64 -24.21 -13.35
N THR A 775 11.82 -23.02 -13.92
CA THR A 775 12.89 -22.10 -13.52
C THR A 775 12.28 -21.07 -12.58
N THR A 776 12.78 -21.00 -11.34
CA THR A 776 12.37 -19.94 -10.39
C THR A 776 13.14 -18.66 -10.70
N ILE A 777 12.43 -17.55 -10.77
CA ILE A 777 12.96 -16.19 -10.88
C ILE A 777 12.77 -15.53 -9.53
N LYS A 778 13.85 -15.01 -8.94
CA LYS A 778 13.87 -14.34 -7.64
C LYS A 778 14.12 -12.84 -7.83
N ILE A 779 13.30 -12.02 -7.18
CA ILE A 779 13.48 -10.58 -7.10
C ILE A 779 14.60 -10.28 -6.09
N ALA A 780 15.59 -9.49 -6.52
CA ALA A 780 16.66 -8.97 -5.68
C ALA A 780 16.33 -7.54 -5.23
N ALA A 781 16.99 -7.08 -4.16
CA ALA A 781 16.77 -5.73 -3.62
C ALA A 781 17.08 -4.62 -4.64
N ASP A 782 18.06 -4.83 -5.52
CA ASP A 782 18.46 -3.86 -6.54
C ASP A 782 17.91 -4.16 -7.93
N ASP A 783 16.88 -5.03 -8.04
CA ASP A 783 16.29 -5.30 -9.36
C ASP A 783 15.53 -4.09 -9.90
N THR A 784 15.80 -3.75 -11.16
CA THR A 784 15.01 -2.84 -11.99
C THR A 784 14.20 -3.63 -13.01
N LEU A 785 13.33 -2.96 -13.78
CA LEU A 785 12.61 -3.62 -14.87
C LEU A 785 13.55 -4.22 -15.93
N GLU A 786 14.70 -3.59 -16.17
CA GLU A 786 15.74 -4.08 -17.08
C GLU A 786 16.36 -5.37 -16.57
N THR A 787 16.81 -5.40 -15.31
CA THR A 787 17.44 -6.60 -14.75
C THR A 787 16.43 -7.74 -14.65
N LEU A 788 15.18 -7.46 -14.29
CA LEU A 788 14.10 -8.45 -14.29
C LEU A 788 13.81 -8.97 -15.71
N ALA A 789 13.77 -8.09 -16.72
CA ALA A 789 13.58 -8.50 -18.10
C ALA A 789 14.69 -9.46 -18.56
N ASP A 790 15.94 -9.19 -18.20
CA ASP A 790 17.06 -10.08 -18.49
C ASP A 790 16.98 -11.41 -17.74
N LYS A 791 16.58 -11.39 -16.46
CA LYS A 791 16.32 -12.61 -15.68
C LYS A 791 15.28 -13.49 -16.37
N ILE A 792 14.16 -12.91 -16.84
CA ILE A 792 13.11 -13.65 -17.55
C ILE A 792 13.61 -14.21 -18.89
N ARG A 793 14.33 -13.42 -19.69
CA ARG A 793 14.90 -13.89 -20.97
C ARG A 793 15.84 -15.07 -20.73
N LYS A 794 16.77 -14.95 -19.77
CA LYS A 794 17.71 -16.03 -19.40
C LYS A 794 16.98 -17.27 -18.87
N ALA A 795 16.03 -17.10 -17.95
CA ALA A 795 15.28 -18.20 -17.33
C ALA A 795 14.39 -18.98 -18.33
N THR A 796 13.96 -18.32 -19.41
CA THR A 796 13.20 -18.93 -20.51
C THR A 796 14.09 -19.44 -21.65
N GLY A 797 15.42 -19.41 -21.53
CA GLY A 797 16.32 -19.75 -22.63
C GLY A 797 16.04 -18.94 -23.90
N TYR A 798 15.67 -17.67 -23.73
CA TYR A 798 15.30 -16.71 -24.77
C TYR A 798 14.03 -17.07 -25.58
N ALA A 799 13.16 -17.95 -25.06
CA ALA A 799 11.84 -18.20 -25.65
C ALA A 799 10.84 -17.05 -25.41
N ALA A 800 11.11 -16.19 -24.42
CA ALA A 800 10.36 -14.97 -24.16
C ALA A 800 11.04 -13.76 -24.81
N LYS A 801 10.26 -12.93 -25.52
CA LYS A 801 10.56 -11.54 -25.78
C LYS A 801 9.97 -10.69 -24.66
N VAL A 802 10.84 -10.06 -23.90
CA VAL A 802 10.46 -9.17 -22.79
C VAL A 802 10.74 -7.74 -23.22
N GLU A 803 9.75 -6.86 -23.11
CA GLU A 803 9.83 -5.46 -23.57
C GLU A 803 9.38 -4.53 -22.46
N LEU A 804 9.97 -3.33 -22.44
CA LEU A 804 9.51 -2.25 -21.58
C LEU A 804 8.60 -1.33 -22.39
N SER A 805 7.43 -1.05 -21.85
CA SER A 805 6.45 -0.15 -22.45
C SER A 805 6.11 0.98 -21.48
N SER A 806 5.52 2.05 -22.00
CA SER A 806 5.12 3.21 -21.21
C SER A 806 3.60 3.22 -21.02
N SER A 807 3.15 3.57 -19.81
CA SER A 807 1.74 3.85 -19.51
C SER A 807 1.66 5.03 -18.55
N GLY A 808 1.26 6.20 -19.05
CA GLY A 808 1.38 7.45 -18.30
C GLY A 808 2.82 7.69 -17.84
N ASN A 809 2.96 8.03 -16.55
CA ASN A 809 4.25 8.27 -15.89
C ASN A 809 4.99 6.99 -15.49
N ASN A 810 4.45 5.80 -15.78
CA ASN A 810 5.03 4.53 -15.36
C ASN A 810 5.57 3.73 -16.55
N ARG A 811 6.60 2.93 -16.26
CA ARG A 811 7.20 1.91 -17.14
C ARG A 811 6.62 0.55 -16.76
N MET A 812 6.24 -0.22 -17.77
CA MET A 812 5.55 -1.50 -17.63
C MET A 812 6.35 -2.60 -18.32
N LEU A 813 6.35 -3.78 -17.73
CA LEU A 813 6.92 -4.99 -18.30
C LEU A 813 5.90 -5.64 -19.25
N ARG A 814 6.35 -6.13 -20.40
CA ARG A 814 5.55 -6.94 -21.31
C ARG A 814 6.30 -8.20 -21.71
N ILE A 815 5.70 -9.36 -21.46
CA ILE A 815 6.23 -10.68 -21.81
C ILE A 815 5.43 -11.22 -22.99
N SER A 816 6.11 -11.58 -24.06
CA SER A 816 5.53 -12.18 -25.27
C SER A 816 6.43 -13.31 -25.79
N PRO A 817 5.96 -14.19 -26.69
CA PRO A 817 6.81 -15.23 -27.26
C PRO A 817 7.83 -14.59 -28.22
N SER A 818 9.10 -15.01 -28.16
CA SER A 818 10.14 -14.49 -29.05
C SER A 818 10.01 -14.97 -30.49
N GLN A 819 9.35 -16.11 -30.69
CA GLN A 819 9.08 -16.71 -32.00
C GLN A 819 7.64 -17.23 -32.06
N THR A 820 7.13 -17.41 -33.28
CA THR A 820 5.79 -17.97 -33.54
C THR A 820 5.55 -19.33 -32.87
N THR A 821 6.60 -20.14 -32.72
CA THR A 821 6.56 -21.48 -32.12
C THR A 821 6.83 -21.51 -30.61
N SER A 822 7.22 -20.37 -30.03
CA SER A 822 7.56 -20.29 -28.61
C SER A 822 6.29 -20.24 -27.76
N THR A 823 6.36 -20.87 -26.59
CA THR A 823 5.34 -20.81 -25.55
C THR A 823 6.05 -20.56 -24.23
N VAL A 824 5.54 -19.63 -23.44
CA VAL A 824 6.07 -19.32 -22.11
C VAL A 824 4.92 -19.47 -21.13
N GLU A 825 5.09 -20.31 -20.13
CA GLU A 825 4.13 -20.44 -19.03
C GLU A 825 4.71 -19.75 -17.80
N ILE A 826 3.93 -18.83 -17.25
CA ILE A 826 4.21 -18.02 -16.07
C ILE A 826 3.36 -18.58 -14.93
N LEU A 827 4.01 -18.89 -13.82
CA LEU A 827 3.39 -19.56 -12.68
C LEU A 827 3.77 -18.83 -11.38
N PRO A 828 2.90 -18.89 -10.36
CA PRO A 828 3.16 -18.25 -9.07
C PRO A 828 4.43 -18.77 -8.39
N GLY A 829 5.01 -17.95 -7.51
CA GLY A 829 6.04 -18.36 -6.57
C GLY A 829 5.55 -19.45 -5.61
N LYS A 830 6.47 -20.22 -5.03
CA LYS A 830 6.13 -21.28 -4.05
C LYS A 830 6.26 -20.77 -2.62
N GLY A 831 5.50 -21.36 -1.70
CA GLY A 831 5.68 -21.16 -0.26
C GLY A 831 5.42 -19.71 0.21
N GLY A 832 4.39 -19.05 -0.33
CA GLY A 832 4.02 -17.69 0.06
C GLY A 832 4.92 -16.57 -0.50
N THR A 833 5.85 -16.91 -1.40
CA THR A 833 6.75 -15.92 -2.02
C THR A 833 6.24 -15.41 -3.36
N ASP A 834 4.97 -15.63 -3.74
CA ASP A 834 4.49 -15.21 -5.05
C ASP A 834 4.57 -13.70 -5.25
N VAL A 835 5.08 -13.27 -6.39
CA VAL A 835 5.29 -11.85 -6.73
C VAL A 835 4.45 -11.39 -7.91
N LEU A 836 3.71 -12.28 -8.57
CA LEU A 836 3.00 -11.94 -9.81
C LEU A 836 2.01 -10.80 -9.60
N GLU A 837 1.24 -10.83 -8.51
CA GLU A 837 0.28 -9.77 -8.17
C GLU A 837 0.97 -8.43 -7.90
N SER A 838 2.04 -8.41 -7.11
CA SER A 838 2.84 -7.21 -6.84
C SER A 838 3.44 -6.60 -8.12
N LEU A 839 3.79 -7.44 -9.10
CA LEU A 839 4.24 -6.98 -10.42
C LEU A 839 3.09 -6.68 -11.38
N GLY A 840 1.83 -6.93 -11.01
CA GLY A 840 0.67 -6.82 -11.89
C GLY A 840 0.72 -7.76 -13.09
N LEU A 841 1.42 -8.89 -12.99
CA LEU A 841 1.50 -9.95 -14.00
C LEU A 841 0.48 -11.05 -13.71
N LYS A 842 0.13 -11.83 -14.74
CA LYS A 842 -0.88 -12.89 -14.63
C LYS A 842 -0.25 -14.25 -14.77
N SER A 843 -0.66 -15.18 -13.90
CA SER A 843 -0.36 -16.59 -14.12
C SER A 843 -1.04 -17.09 -15.40
N GLY A 844 -0.34 -17.92 -16.18
CA GLY A 844 -0.89 -18.45 -17.42
C GLY A 844 0.14 -18.74 -18.51
N ILE A 845 -0.38 -19.00 -19.71
CA ILE A 845 0.41 -19.34 -20.89
C ILE A 845 0.37 -18.19 -21.88
N VAL A 846 1.56 -17.69 -22.23
CA VAL A 846 1.81 -16.70 -23.27
C VAL A 846 2.24 -17.43 -24.56
N ARG A 847 1.48 -17.25 -25.64
CA ARG A 847 1.74 -17.88 -26.96
C ARG A 847 1.22 -17.04 -28.12
N ASN A 848 1.82 -17.20 -29.29
CA ASN A 848 1.34 -16.58 -30.51
C ASN A 848 0.13 -17.35 -31.06
N THR A 849 -0.80 -16.61 -31.63
CA THR A 849 -1.99 -17.16 -32.30
C THR A 849 -1.99 -16.72 -33.77
N LYS A 850 -2.66 -17.51 -34.60
CA LYS A 850 -2.91 -17.17 -36.01
C LYS A 850 -4.38 -17.39 -36.33
N THR A 851 -4.87 -16.69 -37.36
CA THR A 851 -6.17 -16.99 -37.93
C THR A 851 -6.03 -18.16 -38.90
N ASP A 852 -6.79 -19.22 -38.65
CA ASP A 852 -6.88 -20.39 -39.51
C ASP A 852 -8.36 -20.68 -39.76
N HIS A 853 -8.79 -20.62 -41.02
CA HIS A 853 -10.20 -20.75 -41.42
C HIS A 853 -11.18 -19.90 -40.58
N GLY A 854 -10.80 -18.64 -40.30
CA GLY A 854 -11.61 -17.69 -39.51
C GLY A 854 -11.54 -17.88 -37.98
N GLN A 855 -10.70 -18.78 -37.48
CA GLN A 855 -10.56 -19.08 -36.05
C GLN A 855 -9.16 -18.76 -35.52
N THR A 856 -9.10 -18.25 -34.29
CA THR A 856 -7.83 -18.01 -33.58
C THR A 856 -7.28 -19.33 -33.05
N VAL A 857 -6.27 -19.89 -33.72
CA VAL A 857 -5.61 -21.14 -33.35
C VAL A 857 -4.17 -20.91 -32.91
N SER A 858 -3.51 -21.96 -32.40
CA SER A 858 -2.09 -21.89 -32.04
C SER A 858 -1.22 -21.63 -33.26
N ALA A 859 -0.31 -20.66 -33.16
CA ALA A 859 0.62 -20.38 -34.23
C ALA A 859 1.74 -21.44 -34.35
N ASP A 860 1.97 -22.23 -33.28
CA ASP A 860 2.95 -23.32 -33.25
C ASP A 860 2.44 -24.65 -33.83
N GLY A 861 1.19 -24.69 -34.31
CA GLY A 861 0.56 -25.88 -34.88
C GLY A 861 0.22 -26.99 -33.87
N LYS A 862 0.39 -26.75 -32.57
CA LYS A 862 0.00 -27.71 -31.52
C LYS A 862 -1.48 -27.56 -31.17
N GLY A 863 -2.02 -28.59 -30.50
CA GLY A 863 -3.42 -28.64 -30.06
C GLY A 863 -3.82 -27.45 -29.16
N PRO A 864 -5.14 -27.19 -29.04
CA PRO A 864 -5.65 -26.03 -28.32
C PRO A 864 -5.28 -26.05 -26.84
N ILE A 865 -5.06 -24.86 -26.29
CA ILE A 865 -4.80 -24.63 -24.86
C ILE A 865 -6.01 -23.91 -24.29
N TYR A 866 -6.59 -24.49 -23.24
CA TYR A 866 -7.71 -23.89 -22.51
C TYR A 866 -7.23 -23.42 -21.14
N GLY A 867 -7.33 -22.12 -20.91
CA GLY A 867 -7.01 -21.51 -19.63
C GLY A 867 -8.27 -21.30 -18.81
N PHE A 868 -8.22 -21.69 -17.54
CA PHE A 868 -9.33 -21.46 -16.62
C PHE A 868 -9.40 -20.00 -16.15
N SER A 869 -8.30 -19.25 -16.26
CA SER A 869 -8.18 -17.88 -15.72
C SER A 869 -8.56 -17.81 -14.24
N LEU A 870 -8.14 -18.82 -13.48
CA LEU A 870 -8.20 -18.80 -12.03
C LEU A 870 -7.10 -17.86 -11.56
N ASP A 871 -7.50 -16.67 -11.13
CA ASP A 871 -6.59 -15.75 -10.49
C ASP A 871 -6.11 -16.33 -9.14
N THR A 872 -4.93 -15.94 -8.69
CA THR A 872 -4.34 -16.41 -7.43
C THR A 872 -4.86 -15.67 -6.20
N GLY A 873 -5.49 -14.50 -6.37
CA GLY A 873 -6.07 -13.68 -5.31
C GLY A 873 -7.58 -13.87 -5.08
N LEU A 874 -8.14 -15.07 -5.28
CA LEU A 874 -9.57 -15.30 -5.02
C LEU A 874 -9.84 -15.45 -3.52
N ASP A 875 -10.34 -14.38 -2.90
CA ASP A 875 -10.77 -14.37 -1.50
C ASP A 875 -12.30 -14.35 -1.36
N LEU A 876 -12.85 -15.06 -0.37
CA LEU A 876 -14.28 -15.08 -0.04
C LEU A 876 -14.62 -14.24 1.19
N THR A 877 -13.63 -13.65 1.87
CA THR A 877 -13.80 -12.87 3.11
C THR A 877 -14.62 -11.60 2.87
N ASP A 878 -14.33 -10.86 1.79
CA ASP A 878 -15.04 -9.65 1.43
C ASP A 878 -16.05 -9.86 0.27
N LYS A 879 -16.92 -8.87 0.05
CA LYS A 879 -17.97 -8.96 -0.98
C LYS A 879 -17.42 -8.96 -2.41
N VAL A 880 -16.42 -8.14 -2.70
CA VAL A 880 -15.81 -8.01 -4.03
C VAL A 880 -15.09 -9.31 -4.39
N GLY A 881 -14.36 -9.89 -3.43
CA GLY A 881 -13.71 -11.19 -3.56
C GLY A 881 -14.69 -12.31 -3.88
N ARG A 882 -15.83 -12.37 -3.18
CA ARG A 882 -16.90 -13.36 -3.48
C ARG A 882 -17.46 -13.23 -4.89
N GLU A 883 -17.71 -12.00 -5.34
CA GLU A 883 -18.17 -11.73 -6.71
C GLU A 883 -17.11 -12.14 -7.74
N ALA A 884 -15.83 -11.84 -7.49
CA ALA A 884 -14.71 -12.23 -8.33
C ALA A 884 -14.54 -13.76 -8.40
N ALA A 885 -14.64 -14.46 -7.26
CA ALA A 885 -14.57 -15.92 -7.18
C ALA A 885 -15.70 -16.59 -7.96
N ALA A 886 -16.94 -16.11 -7.83
CA ALA A 886 -18.07 -16.62 -8.59
C ALA A 886 -17.90 -16.41 -10.11
N ALA A 887 -17.41 -15.23 -10.51
CA ALA A 887 -17.10 -14.93 -11.91
C ALA A 887 -15.99 -15.83 -12.46
N ALA A 888 -14.91 -16.03 -11.68
CA ALA A 888 -13.78 -16.90 -12.05
C ALA A 888 -14.22 -18.37 -12.23
N MET A 889 -15.03 -18.90 -11.31
CA MET A 889 -15.57 -20.26 -11.43
C MET A 889 -16.46 -20.42 -12.66
N THR A 890 -17.31 -19.43 -12.95
CA THR A 890 -18.15 -19.41 -14.16
C THR A 890 -17.32 -19.45 -15.44
N LYS A 891 -16.23 -18.66 -15.48
CA LYS A 891 -15.29 -18.63 -16.60
C LYS A 891 -14.55 -19.96 -16.76
N ALA A 892 -14.08 -20.55 -15.68
CA ALA A 892 -13.39 -21.84 -15.68
C ALA A 892 -14.30 -22.98 -16.16
N LEU A 893 -15.54 -23.06 -15.65
CA LEU A 893 -16.55 -24.03 -16.11
C LEU A 893 -16.86 -23.85 -17.61
N SER A 894 -16.92 -22.61 -18.08
CA SER A 894 -17.13 -22.31 -19.51
C SER A 894 -15.94 -22.73 -20.38
N ALA A 895 -14.71 -22.59 -19.89
CA ALA A 895 -13.51 -23.08 -20.56
C ALA A 895 -13.52 -24.62 -20.68
N VAL A 896 -13.92 -25.33 -19.60
CA VAL A 896 -14.07 -26.80 -19.62
C VAL A 896 -15.13 -27.25 -20.61
N ARG A 897 -16.29 -26.59 -20.64
CA ARG A 897 -17.37 -26.88 -21.61
C ARG A 897 -16.93 -26.65 -23.05
N THR A 898 -16.12 -25.61 -23.28
CA THR A 898 -15.53 -25.32 -24.59
C THR A 898 -14.55 -26.41 -24.99
N ALA A 899 -13.61 -26.77 -24.12
CA ALA A 899 -12.66 -27.86 -24.37
C ALA A 899 -13.36 -29.17 -24.75
N TYR A 900 -14.42 -29.55 -24.02
CA TYR A 900 -15.22 -30.73 -24.34
C TYR A 900 -15.86 -30.66 -25.73
N ARG A 901 -16.48 -29.53 -26.07
CA ARG A 901 -17.14 -29.33 -27.36
C ARG A 901 -16.14 -29.49 -28.51
N GLU A 902 -14.98 -28.87 -28.41
CA GLU A 902 -13.98 -28.92 -29.49
C GLU A 902 -13.34 -30.32 -29.62
N MET A 903 -13.12 -31.03 -28.50
CA MET A 903 -12.73 -32.44 -28.56
C MET A 903 -13.80 -33.29 -29.25
N ALA A 904 -15.07 -33.10 -28.90
CA ALA A 904 -16.18 -33.84 -29.47
C ALA A 904 -16.32 -33.60 -30.97
N ASP A 905 -16.22 -32.34 -31.42
CA ASP A 905 -16.21 -31.97 -32.83
C ASP A 905 -15.06 -32.68 -33.58
N THR A 906 -13.86 -32.67 -32.98
CA THR A 906 -12.65 -33.30 -33.55
C THR A 906 -12.81 -34.82 -33.64
N ALA A 907 -13.30 -35.47 -32.58
CA ALA A 907 -13.53 -36.92 -32.54
C ALA A 907 -14.60 -37.36 -33.55
N ASN A 908 -15.60 -36.51 -33.81
CA ASN A 908 -16.65 -36.72 -34.80
C ASN A 908 -16.23 -36.35 -36.23
N GLY A 909 -14.98 -35.95 -36.46
CA GLY A 909 -14.46 -35.64 -37.80
C GLY A 909 -15.07 -34.38 -38.43
N VAL A 910 -15.66 -33.49 -37.63
CA VAL A 910 -16.30 -32.27 -38.11
C VAL A 910 -15.23 -31.30 -38.62
N LYS A 911 -15.09 -31.17 -39.94
CA LYS A 911 -14.30 -30.10 -40.56
C LYS A 911 -15.15 -28.82 -40.54
N ARG A 912 -14.71 -27.78 -39.82
CA ARG A 912 -15.51 -26.57 -39.55
C ARG A 912 -15.76 -25.65 -40.76
N GLU A 913 -15.38 -26.02 -41.98
CA GLU A 913 -15.76 -25.30 -43.21
C GLU A 913 -17.27 -25.36 -43.50
N ASP A 914 -17.97 -26.37 -42.98
CA ASP A 914 -19.41 -26.54 -43.16
C ASP A 914 -20.26 -25.60 -42.28
N ALA A 915 -19.66 -24.88 -41.33
CA ALA A 915 -20.37 -23.91 -40.49
C ALA A 915 -20.68 -22.58 -41.22
N THR A 916 -20.02 -22.29 -42.34
CA THR A 916 -20.18 -21.03 -43.09
C THR A 916 -21.03 -21.13 -44.35
N LYS A 917 -21.49 -22.32 -44.76
CA LYS A 917 -22.51 -22.46 -45.81
C LYS A 917 -23.89 -22.58 -45.19
N SER A 918 -24.42 -21.43 -44.76
CA SER A 918 -25.86 -21.26 -44.58
C SER A 918 -26.54 -21.45 -45.95
N ASN A 919 -27.14 -22.62 -46.17
CA ASN A 919 -28.19 -22.72 -47.18
C ASN A 919 -29.37 -21.88 -46.68
N ASN A 920 -29.70 -20.82 -47.43
CA ASN A 920 -30.90 -20.01 -47.21
C ASN A 920 -32.14 -20.91 -47.20
N VAL A 921 -32.73 -21.15 -46.04
CA VAL A 921 -34.06 -21.77 -45.94
C VAL A 921 -35.09 -20.64 -45.97
N SER A 922 -35.64 -20.37 -47.15
CA SER A 922 -36.83 -19.54 -47.34
C SER A 922 -38.05 -20.37 -46.93
N GLY A 923 -38.62 -20.04 -45.78
CA GLY A 923 -39.89 -20.58 -45.28
C GLY A 923 -40.54 -19.59 -44.32
N PRO A 924 -41.88 -19.60 -44.16
CA PRO A 924 -42.57 -18.68 -43.27
C PRO A 924 -42.02 -18.82 -41.85
N VAL A 925 -41.75 -17.68 -41.20
CA VAL A 925 -41.16 -17.61 -39.86
C VAL A 925 -41.97 -18.50 -38.91
N PRO A 926 -41.35 -19.54 -38.30
CA PRO A 926 -42.03 -20.42 -37.37
C PRO A 926 -42.71 -19.63 -36.25
N ALA A 927 -43.95 -20.00 -35.92
CA ALA A 927 -44.79 -19.29 -34.93
C ALA A 927 -44.09 -19.07 -33.56
N TYR A 928 -43.13 -19.93 -33.20
CA TYR A 928 -42.35 -19.78 -31.98
C TYR A 928 -41.41 -18.57 -32.00
N LEU A 929 -40.83 -18.20 -33.16
CA LEU A 929 -39.97 -17.02 -33.31
C LEU A 929 -40.79 -15.74 -33.28
N THR A 930 -42.00 -15.76 -33.86
CA THR A 930 -42.96 -14.66 -33.78
C THR A 930 -43.42 -14.42 -32.34
N ASN A 931 -43.68 -15.50 -31.58
CA ASN A 931 -44.02 -15.43 -30.16
C ASN A 931 -42.82 -14.99 -29.29
N GLN A 932 -41.61 -15.35 -29.68
CA GLN A 932 -40.38 -14.95 -28.99
C GLN A 932 -40.08 -13.46 -29.16
N ILE A 933 -40.31 -12.91 -30.36
CA ILE A 933 -40.20 -11.46 -30.64
C ILE A 933 -41.27 -10.68 -29.88
N ALA A 934 -42.52 -11.19 -29.82
CA ALA A 934 -43.59 -10.58 -29.03
C ALA A 934 -43.27 -10.57 -27.52
N ASN A 935 -42.64 -11.62 -26.99
CA ASN A 935 -42.19 -11.68 -25.60
C ASN A 935 -41.00 -10.73 -25.32
N TYR A 936 -40.07 -10.57 -26.26
CA TYR A 936 -38.99 -9.58 -26.12
C TYR A 936 -39.50 -8.15 -26.21
N GLN A 937 -40.49 -7.87 -27.06
CA GLN A 937 -41.16 -6.56 -27.11
C GLN A 937 -41.99 -6.29 -25.85
N ALA A 938 -42.64 -7.30 -25.27
CA ALA A 938 -43.33 -7.19 -23.98
C ALA A 938 -42.36 -6.97 -22.81
N ALA A 939 -41.19 -7.61 -22.82
CA ALA A 939 -40.13 -7.40 -21.83
C ALA A 939 -39.48 -6.02 -21.97
N LEU A 940 -39.26 -5.55 -23.19
CA LEU A 940 -38.74 -4.21 -23.47
C LEU A 940 -39.73 -3.12 -23.05
N ASN A 941 -41.03 -3.30 -23.33
CA ASN A 941 -42.09 -2.38 -22.88
C ASN A 941 -42.23 -2.33 -21.35
N ARG A 942 -41.90 -3.42 -20.63
CA ARG A 942 -41.83 -3.45 -19.16
C ARG A 942 -40.56 -2.82 -18.60
N LEU A 943 -39.49 -2.71 -19.41
CA LEU A 943 -38.23 -2.09 -19.03
C LEU A 943 -38.23 -0.57 -19.28
N THR A 944 -39.02 -0.09 -20.24
CA THR A 944 -39.09 1.33 -20.62
C THR A 944 -40.38 2.03 -20.17
N GLY A 945 -41.33 1.30 -19.57
CA GLY A 945 -42.61 1.84 -19.09
C GLY A 945 -42.75 1.70 -17.58
N GLY A 946 -42.26 2.70 -16.84
CA GLY A 946 -42.40 2.81 -15.38
C GLY A 946 -41.72 4.07 -14.87
N GLY A 947 -42.35 5.21 -15.11
CA GLY A 947 -42.18 6.43 -14.30
C GLY A 947 -43.14 6.43 -13.12
#